data_AF-A0A6J8AB18-F1
#
_entry.id   AF-A0A6J8AB18-F1
#
_cell.length_a   1.000
_cell.length_b   1.000
_cell.length_c   1.000
_cell.angle_alpha   90.00
_cell.angle_beta   90.00
_cell.angle_gamma   90.00
#
_symmetry.space_group_name_H-M   'P 1'
#
loop_
_entity.id
_entity.type
_entity.pdbx_description
1 polymer ?
#
loop_
_entity_poly.entity_id
_entity_poly.type
_entity_poly.pdbx_seq_one_letter_code
_entity_poly.pdbx_strand_id
1 'polypeptide(L)'
;MTKYRNLQIPSYDIFKNQLPKLQNYVTNSKYFVHNGKAGEKMRFTDNFSLFNWLKLPENEKQSHKLQDCSTCLTTHGSISSLHKSYSHASSLVQPCKDLVNNINEIIVSPSSSIGKKTVQNVIKVLEPIIETQYNINFKKTLAEVMNMSPRESVVEKNNKIMTSIRETTQQIAESMTENDGDVQNLLASGKSFLQYERERLQTCYVTTDQAERQADDLQTKLASGKKPKTHIGKYANYNFDQQEFLEEVKNRKSTIMNWTRMAIKYNLTLNGKLAGNGGQILKQFAKDNNIDVHRFNPHLRISGRDHLQRIRRSKKRVFRGKLAIPNKRTAKKLKSIIQHKLESKIYDIGLKIAPKEIRKNTIDSSGNIQETSIQVYGRKIPLKDIMLKEIQRLTKSGILISRSDEHYQSLSKEAVYNRLKQISSSTKSTETDSTLASEINRLMTLERQINLKIWHDHSDILNHTYISFMVSFIYDHANFLTNEEFRETYPKKKPVDVQAVVERPNLYIFGQSGSKDTEQVSYTPTRTEDLQELRKESLKTKARLQEEMSDLLHGISRPPALLLHYPEKSLTESNISCYEVLPCEPLHDISNVVQNIIQELPHHVKQNSTKLELEKFCNNTIGDKNQIKGSDARLYAIKLSKFIENLQLDGKISSDISQLINSLVEIINIAYSSVERRTPRQIFKVV
;
A
#
# COMPACT_ATOMS: atom_id res chain seq x y z
N MET A 1 85.98 -8.62 -1.04
CA MET A 1 84.99 -7.53 -0.97
C MET A 1 85.58 -6.28 -1.59
N THR A 2 85.25 -6.00 -2.85
CA THR A 2 85.45 -4.70 -3.51
C THR A 2 84.07 -4.27 -3.98
N LYS A 3 83.55 -3.22 -3.36
CA LYS A 3 82.18 -2.71 -3.55
C LYS A 3 82.08 -2.09 -4.95
N TYR A 4 81.30 -2.70 -5.85
CA TYR A 4 80.72 -1.99 -6.98
C TYR A 4 79.73 -0.95 -6.42
N ARG A 5 80.22 0.24 -6.08
CA ARG A 5 79.37 1.36 -5.67
C ARG A 5 78.61 1.85 -6.92
N ASN A 6 77.29 1.76 -6.84
CA ASN A 6 76.27 2.34 -7.74
C ASN A 6 75.80 1.51 -8.95
N LEU A 7 75.70 0.18 -8.83
CA LEU A 7 74.80 -0.61 -9.68
C LEU A 7 73.45 -0.80 -8.96
N GLN A 8 72.52 0.16 -9.10
CA GLN A 8 71.12 -0.11 -8.79
C GLN A 8 70.54 -0.97 -9.91
N ILE A 9 70.68 -2.29 -9.78
CA ILE A 9 69.92 -3.23 -10.61
C ILE A 9 68.49 -3.20 -10.05
N PRO A 10 67.45 -2.91 -10.87
CA PRO A 10 66.06 -3.07 -10.44
C PRO A 10 65.90 -4.48 -9.88
N SER A 11 65.17 -4.65 -8.76
CA SER A 11 65.08 -5.90 -7.97
C SER A 11 65.28 -7.16 -8.83
N TYR A 12 66.13 -8.09 -8.40
CA TYR A 12 66.55 -9.28 -9.16
C TYR A 12 65.43 -9.95 -9.99
N ASP A 13 64.20 -9.98 -9.48
CA ASP A 13 63.01 -10.47 -10.18
C ASP A 13 62.64 -9.68 -11.45
N ILE A 14 62.75 -8.35 -11.45
CA ILE A 14 62.56 -7.50 -12.63
C ILE A 14 63.61 -7.82 -13.69
N PHE A 15 64.89 -7.91 -13.30
CA PHE A 15 65.97 -8.27 -14.22
C PHE A 15 65.74 -9.68 -14.81
N LYS A 16 65.44 -10.67 -13.97
CA LYS A 16 65.15 -12.05 -14.38
C LYS A 16 63.95 -12.14 -15.34
N ASN A 17 62.90 -11.36 -15.09
CA ASN A 17 61.69 -11.34 -15.94
C ASN A 17 61.90 -10.58 -17.26
N GLN A 18 62.83 -9.63 -17.31
CA GLN A 18 63.15 -8.88 -18.53
C GLN A 18 64.27 -9.51 -19.36
N LEU A 19 65.11 -10.37 -18.76
CA LEU A 19 66.25 -11.01 -19.43
C LEU A 19 65.86 -11.75 -20.73
N PRO A 20 64.77 -12.55 -20.80
CA PRO A 20 64.37 -13.19 -22.06
C PRO A 20 63.95 -12.19 -23.14
N LYS A 21 63.33 -11.07 -22.74
CA LYS A 21 62.94 -10.00 -23.68
C LYS A 21 64.17 -9.27 -24.20
N LEU A 22 65.14 -9.00 -23.33
CA LEU A 22 66.39 -8.35 -23.68
C LEU A 22 67.24 -9.26 -24.60
N GLN A 23 67.31 -10.56 -24.30
CA GLN A 23 67.95 -11.53 -25.17
C GLN A 23 67.28 -11.58 -26.55
N ASN A 24 65.95 -11.65 -26.63
CA ASN A 24 65.24 -11.59 -27.91
C ASN A 24 65.50 -10.27 -28.66
N TYR A 25 65.53 -9.15 -27.93
CA TYR A 25 65.80 -7.83 -28.51
C TYR A 25 67.18 -7.75 -29.16
N VAL A 26 68.22 -8.24 -28.50
CA VAL A 26 69.60 -8.18 -29.02
C VAL A 26 69.91 -9.33 -30.00
N THR A 27 69.19 -10.45 -29.96
CA THR A 27 69.48 -11.61 -30.81
C THR A 27 68.57 -11.74 -32.04
N ASN A 28 67.45 -11.04 -32.11
CA ASN A 28 66.53 -11.17 -33.24
C ASN A 28 66.91 -10.23 -34.38
N SER A 29 67.22 -10.81 -35.55
CA SER A 29 67.73 -10.07 -36.71
C SER A 29 66.79 -8.96 -37.18
N LYS A 30 65.48 -9.04 -36.89
CA LYS A 30 64.49 -8.02 -37.24
C LYS A 30 64.77 -6.64 -36.63
N TYR A 31 65.52 -6.57 -35.52
CA TYR A 31 65.85 -5.32 -34.83
C TYR A 31 67.13 -4.65 -35.34
N PHE A 32 67.86 -5.29 -36.26
CA PHE A 32 69.05 -4.73 -36.89
C PHE A 32 68.73 -4.14 -38.26
N VAL A 33 69.52 -3.14 -38.67
CA VAL A 33 69.41 -2.54 -40.01
C VAL A 33 69.56 -3.66 -41.07
N HIS A 34 68.83 -3.54 -42.18
CA HIS A 34 68.70 -4.58 -43.23
C HIS A 34 68.28 -5.98 -42.73
N ASN A 35 67.66 -6.06 -41.55
CA ASN A 35 67.28 -7.30 -40.90
C ASN A 35 68.48 -8.24 -40.62
N GLY A 36 69.68 -7.68 -40.41
CA GLY A 36 70.89 -8.42 -40.02
C GLY A 36 71.53 -9.24 -41.15
N LYS A 37 71.20 -8.95 -42.41
CA LYS A 37 71.66 -9.72 -43.58
C LYS A 37 73.13 -9.47 -43.95
N ALA A 38 73.74 -8.36 -43.51
CA ALA A 38 75.15 -8.06 -43.79
C ALA A 38 76.07 -8.29 -42.57
N GLY A 39 75.62 -9.09 -41.59
CA GLY A 39 76.40 -9.43 -40.39
C GLY A 39 76.37 -8.37 -39.29
N GLU A 40 75.47 -7.39 -39.38
CA GLU A 40 75.32 -6.28 -38.43
C GLU A 40 75.07 -6.78 -37.00
N LYS A 41 74.22 -7.80 -36.87
CA LYS A 41 73.94 -8.46 -35.58
C LYS A 41 75.21 -8.99 -34.95
N MET A 42 76.04 -9.72 -35.72
CA MET A 42 77.26 -10.33 -35.21
C MET A 42 78.24 -9.26 -34.74
N ARG A 43 78.45 -8.21 -35.54
CA ARG A 43 79.32 -7.08 -35.19
C ARG A 43 78.84 -6.34 -33.93
N PHE A 44 77.53 -6.14 -33.81
CA PHE A 44 76.94 -5.48 -32.64
C PHE A 44 77.10 -6.33 -31.38
N THR A 45 76.75 -7.63 -31.43
CA THR A 45 76.86 -8.52 -30.26
C THR A 45 78.30 -8.79 -29.85
N ASP A 46 79.22 -8.83 -30.81
CA ASP A 46 80.64 -9.02 -30.52
C ASP A 46 81.22 -7.78 -29.83
N ASN A 47 80.96 -6.58 -30.36
CA ASN A 47 81.42 -5.33 -29.75
C ASN A 47 80.88 -5.13 -28.33
N PHE A 48 79.58 -5.40 -28.11
CA PHE A 48 78.94 -5.29 -26.80
C PHE A 48 78.93 -6.61 -26.02
N SER A 49 79.94 -7.45 -26.23
CA SER A 49 80.11 -8.71 -25.50
C SER A 49 80.75 -8.48 -24.11
N LEU A 50 80.42 -9.36 -23.16
CA LEU A 50 81.08 -9.37 -21.86
C LEU A 50 82.60 -9.58 -22.00
N PHE A 51 83.03 -10.34 -22.99
CA PHE A 51 84.44 -10.60 -23.25
C PHE A 51 85.20 -9.32 -23.62
N ASN A 52 84.66 -8.50 -24.52
CA ASN A 52 85.28 -7.22 -24.87
C ASN A 52 85.17 -6.20 -23.73
N TRP A 53 84.07 -6.21 -22.98
CA TRP A 53 83.94 -5.39 -21.76
C TRP A 53 85.03 -5.69 -20.73
N LEU A 54 85.33 -6.98 -20.48
CA LEU A 54 86.33 -7.39 -19.50
C LEU A 54 87.75 -6.93 -19.87
N LYS A 55 88.05 -6.81 -21.17
CA LYS A 55 89.34 -6.34 -21.70
C LYS A 55 89.56 -4.83 -21.55
N LEU A 56 88.51 -4.05 -21.29
CA LEU A 56 88.66 -2.60 -21.09
C LEU A 56 89.38 -2.30 -19.77
N PRO A 57 90.30 -1.32 -19.73
CA PRO A 57 90.91 -0.87 -18.50
C PRO A 57 89.88 -0.20 -17.56
N GLU A 58 90.18 -0.16 -16.26
CA GLU A 58 89.20 0.20 -15.23
C GLU A 58 88.72 1.65 -15.32
N ASN A 59 89.58 2.56 -15.80
CA ASN A 59 89.24 3.95 -16.10
C ASN A 59 88.17 4.07 -17.21
N GLU A 60 88.26 3.24 -18.25
CA GLU A 60 87.28 3.20 -19.33
C GLU A 60 85.95 2.62 -18.83
N LYS A 61 85.99 1.53 -18.05
CA LYS A 61 84.78 0.95 -17.44
C LYS A 61 84.03 1.96 -16.57
N GLN A 62 84.74 2.80 -15.82
CA GLN A 62 84.15 3.85 -14.97
C GLN A 62 83.54 5.02 -15.76
N SER A 63 83.94 5.21 -17.02
CA SER A 63 83.39 6.26 -17.89
C SER A 63 82.01 5.91 -18.47
N HIS A 64 81.56 4.66 -18.31
CA HIS A 64 80.29 4.18 -18.82
C HIS A 64 79.19 4.15 -17.75
N LYS A 65 77.95 4.38 -18.18
CA LYS A 65 76.73 4.36 -17.36
C LYS A 65 75.70 3.40 -17.94
N LEU A 66 74.81 2.86 -17.10
CA LEU A 66 73.80 1.88 -17.53
C LEU A 66 72.69 2.51 -18.41
N GLN A 67 72.38 3.79 -18.19
CA GLN A 67 71.38 4.55 -18.93
C GLN A 67 72.00 5.84 -19.46
N ASP A 68 71.63 6.22 -20.69
CA ASP A 68 72.01 7.47 -21.36
C ASP A 68 73.51 7.80 -21.30
N CYS A 69 74.34 6.78 -21.54
CA CYS A 69 75.80 6.92 -21.49
C CYS A 69 76.33 7.70 -22.70
N SER A 70 76.74 8.94 -22.46
CA SER A 70 77.40 9.80 -23.45
C SER A 70 78.65 9.14 -24.05
N THR A 71 79.48 8.48 -23.24
CA THR A 71 80.67 7.79 -23.71
C THR A 71 80.35 6.65 -24.69
N CYS A 72 79.30 5.85 -24.45
CA CYS A 72 78.85 4.84 -25.41
C CYS A 72 78.40 5.47 -26.73
N LEU A 73 77.70 6.60 -26.66
CA LEU A 73 77.20 7.30 -27.83
C LEU A 73 78.34 7.85 -28.71
N THR A 74 79.40 8.37 -28.09
CA THR A 74 80.55 8.94 -28.80
C THR A 74 81.49 7.85 -29.33
N THR A 75 81.85 6.87 -28.50
CA THR A 75 82.88 5.86 -28.84
C THR A 75 82.33 4.70 -29.67
N HIS A 76 81.06 4.35 -29.48
CA HIS A 76 80.42 3.22 -30.16
C HIS A 76 79.21 3.63 -31.00
N GLY A 77 79.09 4.91 -31.36
CA GLY A 77 77.94 5.41 -32.12
C GLY A 77 77.75 4.72 -33.47
N SER A 78 78.83 4.49 -34.20
CA SER A 78 78.80 3.77 -35.49
C SER A 78 78.31 2.33 -35.34
N ILE A 79 78.75 1.62 -34.30
CA ILE A 79 78.31 0.25 -34.03
C ILE A 79 76.88 0.24 -33.49
N SER A 80 76.51 1.22 -32.68
CA SER A 80 75.15 1.36 -32.14
C SER A 80 74.14 1.61 -33.27
N SER A 81 74.54 2.34 -34.33
CA SER A 81 73.72 2.60 -35.53
C SER A 81 73.32 1.36 -36.33
N LEU A 82 73.99 0.22 -36.10
CA LEU A 82 73.62 -1.06 -36.69
C LEU A 82 72.28 -1.60 -36.14
N HIS A 83 71.81 -1.07 -35.01
CA HIS A 83 70.53 -1.42 -34.41
C HIS A 83 69.45 -0.38 -34.77
N LYS A 84 68.26 -0.82 -35.19
CA LYS A 84 67.17 0.06 -35.67
C LYS A 84 66.67 1.08 -34.63
N SER A 85 66.95 0.85 -33.35
CA SER A 85 66.57 1.76 -32.26
C SER A 85 67.55 2.91 -32.06
N TYR A 86 68.66 2.94 -32.79
CA TYR A 86 69.63 4.02 -32.69
C TYR A 86 69.10 5.26 -33.40
N SER A 87 68.58 6.20 -32.62
CA SER A 87 68.14 7.50 -33.09
C SER A 87 69.33 8.45 -33.16
N HIS A 88 69.75 8.87 -34.36
CA HIS A 88 70.51 10.11 -34.46
C HIS A 88 69.62 11.26 -33.96
N ALA A 89 70.13 12.05 -33.02
CA ALA A 89 69.44 13.20 -32.43
C ALA A 89 69.04 14.29 -33.46
N SER A 90 69.30 14.11 -34.75
CA SER A 90 68.95 15.01 -35.86
C SER A 90 67.61 14.71 -36.55
N SER A 91 66.79 13.76 -36.08
CA SER A 91 65.51 13.40 -36.72
C SER A 91 64.30 13.45 -35.78
N LEU A 92 64.18 14.47 -34.92
CA LEU A 92 62.87 14.79 -34.31
C LEU A 92 61.97 15.56 -35.28
N VAL A 93 62.54 16.19 -36.31
CA VAL A 93 61.79 16.99 -37.29
C VAL A 93 60.90 16.12 -38.16
N GLN A 94 61.37 14.94 -38.62
CA GLN A 94 60.58 14.09 -39.50
C GLN A 94 59.40 13.42 -38.79
N PRO A 95 59.55 12.82 -37.59
CA PRO A 95 58.43 12.32 -36.80
C PRO A 95 57.45 13.43 -36.41
N CYS A 96 57.91 14.66 -36.13
CA CYS A 96 57.02 15.79 -35.88
C CYS A 96 56.28 16.24 -37.14
N LYS A 97 56.93 16.26 -38.32
CA LYS A 97 56.29 16.53 -39.62
C LYS A 97 55.28 15.45 -39.97
N ASP A 98 55.61 14.18 -39.74
CA ASP A 98 54.72 13.04 -39.95
C ASP A 98 53.55 13.10 -38.96
N LEU A 99 53.77 13.51 -37.70
CA LEU A 99 52.72 13.72 -36.70
C LEU A 99 51.77 14.86 -37.13
N VAL A 100 52.29 15.98 -37.64
CA VAL A 100 51.49 17.11 -38.12
C VAL A 100 50.66 16.72 -39.35
N ASN A 101 51.24 15.98 -40.31
CA ASN A 101 50.52 15.48 -41.47
C ASN A 101 49.42 14.48 -41.08
N ASN A 102 49.70 13.58 -40.12
CA ASN A 102 48.71 12.63 -39.59
C ASN A 102 47.58 13.32 -38.81
N ILE A 103 47.86 14.43 -38.11
CA ILE A 103 46.83 15.23 -37.42
C ILE A 103 45.93 15.94 -38.43
N ASN A 104 46.49 16.46 -39.54
CA ASN A 104 45.71 17.11 -40.59
C ASN A 104 44.76 16.14 -41.31
N GLU A 105 45.15 14.87 -41.51
CA GLU A 105 44.24 13.84 -42.06
C GLU A 105 43.08 13.48 -41.10
N ILE A 106 43.30 13.53 -39.78
CA ILE A 106 42.28 13.21 -38.76
C ILE A 106 41.13 14.24 -38.74
N ILE A 107 41.42 15.52 -39.05
CA ILE A 107 40.40 16.59 -39.10
C ILE A 107 39.37 16.31 -40.21
N VAL A 108 39.75 15.56 -41.25
CA VAL A 108 38.91 15.31 -42.43
C VAL A 108 37.98 14.10 -42.26
N SER A 109 38.21 13.19 -41.30
CA SER A 109 37.34 12.00 -41.10
C SER A 109 37.41 11.38 -39.69
N PRO A 110 36.59 11.85 -38.73
CA PRO A 110 36.70 11.50 -37.30
C PRO A 110 36.19 10.10 -36.90
N SER A 111 35.53 9.35 -37.79
CA SER A 111 34.70 8.19 -37.44
C SER A 111 35.34 6.80 -37.66
N SER A 112 36.59 6.72 -38.14
CA SER A 112 37.24 5.42 -38.41
C SER A 112 37.90 4.78 -37.17
N SER A 113 37.88 3.45 -37.10
CA SER A 113 38.53 2.66 -36.03
C SER A 113 40.06 2.83 -35.99
N ILE A 114 40.64 3.29 -37.11
CA ILE A 114 42.06 3.60 -37.28
C ILE A 114 42.40 4.90 -36.52
N GLY A 115 41.58 5.95 -36.64
CA GLY A 115 41.77 7.22 -35.92
C GLY A 115 41.82 7.07 -34.40
N LYS A 116 40.98 6.19 -33.82
CA LYS A 116 40.99 5.90 -32.37
C LYS A 116 42.29 5.26 -31.87
N LYS A 117 42.90 4.35 -32.65
CA LYS A 117 44.18 3.71 -32.30
C LYS A 117 45.34 4.69 -32.42
N THR A 118 45.34 5.54 -33.45
CA THR A 118 46.38 6.55 -33.66
C THR A 118 46.35 7.61 -32.56
N VAL A 119 45.17 8.11 -32.17
CA VAL A 119 45.01 9.05 -31.04
C VAL A 119 45.46 8.42 -29.72
N GLN A 120 45.14 7.14 -29.48
CA GLN A 120 45.63 6.44 -28.28
C GLN A 120 47.16 6.31 -28.24
N ASN A 121 47.80 6.14 -29.40
CA ASN A 121 49.26 6.09 -29.48
C ASN A 121 49.89 7.46 -29.23
N VAL A 122 49.31 8.53 -29.77
CA VAL A 122 49.76 9.92 -29.49
C VAL A 122 49.64 10.24 -28.00
N ILE A 123 48.50 9.92 -27.37
CA ILE A 123 48.29 10.12 -25.93
C ILE A 123 49.32 9.32 -25.11
N LYS A 124 49.63 8.08 -25.47
CA LYS A 124 50.64 7.27 -24.78
C LYS A 124 52.06 7.82 -24.87
N VAL A 125 52.39 8.56 -25.93
CA VAL A 125 53.70 9.19 -26.11
C VAL A 125 53.79 10.52 -25.34
N LEU A 126 52.71 11.31 -25.35
CA LEU A 126 52.69 12.62 -24.70
C LEU A 126 52.47 12.55 -23.18
N GLU A 127 51.71 11.57 -22.70
CA GLU A 127 51.36 11.43 -21.27
C GLU A 127 52.61 11.38 -20.35
N PRO A 128 53.63 10.55 -20.60
CA PRO A 128 54.83 10.53 -19.77
C PRO A 128 55.62 11.84 -19.84
N ILE A 129 55.68 12.48 -21.02
CA ILE A 129 56.44 13.72 -21.23
C ILE A 129 55.80 14.86 -20.43
N ILE A 130 54.47 14.99 -20.52
CA ILE A 130 53.71 16.03 -19.85
C ILE A 130 53.72 15.80 -18.33
N GLU A 131 53.53 14.56 -17.87
CA GLU A 131 53.59 14.22 -16.44
C GLU A 131 54.98 14.50 -15.85
N THR A 132 56.05 14.23 -16.60
CA THR A 132 57.43 14.43 -16.11
C THR A 132 57.86 15.91 -16.14
N GLN A 133 57.51 16.66 -17.18
CA GLN A 133 57.92 18.07 -17.30
C GLN A 133 57.05 19.03 -16.49
N TYR A 134 55.74 18.75 -16.38
CA TYR A 134 54.79 19.70 -15.80
C TYR A 134 54.14 19.19 -14.51
N ASN A 135 54.39 17.93 -14.11
CA ASN A 135 53.80 17.30 -12.92
C ASN A 135 52.25 17.33 -12.91
N ILE A 136 51.64 17.28 -14.09
CA ILE A 136 50.19 17.31 -14.30
C ILE A 136 49.74 15.97 -14.88
N ASN A 137 48.71 15.35 -14.29
CA ASN A 137 48.11 14.13 -14.83
C ASN A 137 47.30 14.44 -16.09
N PHE A 138 47.89 14.17 -17.25
CA PHE A 138 47.36 14.57 -18.55
C PHE A 138 45.92 14.08 -18.80
N LYS A 139 45.61 12.82 -18.45
CA LYS A 139 44.26 12.25 -18.63
C LYS A 139 43.21 12.91 -17.76
N LYS A 140 43.55 13.23 -16.51
CA LYS A 140 42.62 13.88 -15.57
C LYS A 140 42.29 15.30 -16.03
N THR A 141 43.31 16.07 -16.39
CA THR A 141 43.12 17.45 -16.87
C THR A 141 42.38 17.49 -18.20
N LEU A 142 42.66 16.56 -19.12
CA LEU A 142 41.91 16.46 -20.37
C LEU A 142 40.43 16.09 -20.15
N ALA A 143 40.13 15.19 -19.20
CA ALA A 143 38.76 14.84 -18.85
C ALA A 143 37.98 16.00 -18.20
N GLU A 144 38.64 16.81 -17.38
CA GLU A 144 38.07 18.02 -16.77
C GLU A 144 37.78 19.10 -17.83
N VAL A 145 38.72 19.39 -18.73
CA VAL A 145 38.52 20.34 -19.84
C VAL A 145 37.42 19.89 -20.79
N MET A 146 37.31 18.59 -21.05
CA MET A 146 36.32 18.01 -21.97
C MET A 146 34.99 17.67 -21.28
N ASN A 147 34.81 18.00 -20.00
CA ASN A 147 33.61 17.70 -19.21
C ASN A 147 33.17 16.22 -19.24
N MET A 148 34.13 15.29 -19.34
CA MET A 148 33.86 13.85 -19.42
C MET A 148 33.91 13.21 -18.03
N SER A 149 32.79 12.67 -17.56
CA SER A 149 32.76 11.94 -16.29
C SER A 149 33.62 10.66 -16.37
N PRO A 150 34.37 10.30 -15.30
CA PRO A 150 35.15 9.07 -15.27
C PRO A 150 34.26 7.83 -15.51
N ARG A 151 34.78 6.83 -16.23
CA ARG A 151 34.06 5.58 -16.48
C ARG A 151 33.94 4.78 -15.18
N GLU A 152 32.74 4.73 -14.62
CA GLU A 152 32.44 3.99 -13.39
C GLU A 152 32.83 2.51 -13.51
N SER A 153 33.40 1.96 -12.44
CA SER A 153 33.73 0.54 -12.37
C SER A 153 32.47 -0.32 -12.30
N VAL A 154 32.59 -1.59 -12.72
CA VAL A 154 31.48 -2.56 -12.64
C VAL A 154 30.98 -2.74 -11.20
N VAL A 155 31.89 -2.63 -10.22
CA VAL A 155 31.58 -2.75 -8.79
C VAL A 155 30.74 -1.55 -8.33
N GLU A 156 31.14 -0.33 -8.68
CA GLU A 156 30.40 0.89 -8.35
C GLU A 156 29.00 0.90 -8.98
N LYS A 157 28.91 0.50 -10.25
CA LYS A 157 27.62 0.38 -10.96
C LYS A 157 26.69 -0.63 -10.27
N ASN A 158 27.21 -1.80 -9.87
CA ASN A 158 26.42 -2.79 -9.14
C ASN A 158 26.00 -2.30 -7.75
N ASN A 159 26.88 -1.58 -7.04
CA ASN A 159 26.55 -0.99 -5.75
C ASN A 159 25.43 0.05 -5.87
N LYS A 160 25.50 0.95 -6.87
CA LYS A 160 24.44 1.93 -7.13
C LYS A 160 23.10 1.27 -7.43
N ILE A 161 23.09 0.24 -8.28
CA ILE A 161 21.87 -0.53 -8.58
C ILE A 161 21.30 -1.16 -7.30
N MET A 162 22.15 -1.77 -6.46
CA MET A 162 21.69 -2.40 -5.22
C MET A 162 21.18 -1.38 -4.20
N THR A 163 21.79 -0.20 -4.11
CA THR A 163 21.34 0.90 -3.24
C THR A 163 19.97 1.40 -3.71
N SER A 164 19.82 1.70 -5.00
CA SER A 164 18.54 2.11 -5.59
C SER A 164 17.44 1.07 -5.36
N ILE A 165 17.73 -0.22 -5.56
CA ILE A 165 16.78 -1.31 -5.28
C ILE A 165 16.35 -1.32 -3.81
N ARG A 166 17.27 -1.07 -2.87
CA ARG A 166 16.95 -1.02 -1.42
C ARG A 166 16.07 0.17 -1.09
N GLU A 167 16.40 1.35 -1.62
CA GLU A 167 15.61 2.57 -1.44
C GLU A 167 14.19 2.40 -1.98
N THR A 168 14.05 1.87 -3.20
CA THR A 168 12.72 1.58 -3.77
C THR A 168 11.95 0.56 -2.94
N THR A 169 12.60 -0.50 -2.44
CA THR A 169 11.95 -1.49 -1.56
C THR A 169 11.43 -0.83 -0.29
N GLN A 170 12.21 0.09 0.28
CA GLN A 170 11.88 0.80 1.50
C GLN A 170 10.71 1.76 1.26
N GLN A 171 10.75 2.56 0.20
CA GLN A 171 9.66 3.47 -0.18
C GLN A 171 8.34 2.72 -0.39
N ILE A 172 8.36 1.56 -1.07
CA ILE A 172 7.16 0.73 -1.22
C ILE A 172 6.68 0.21 0.14
N ALA A 173 7.60 -0.21 1.03
CA ALA A 173 7.22 -0.69 2.35
C ALA A 173 6.57 0.41 3.20
N GLU A 174 7.09 1.64 3.12
CA GLU A 174 6.58 2.81 3.82
C GLU A 174 5.20 3.20 3.30
N SER A 175 5.03 3.32 1.98
CA SER A 175 3.74 3.66 1.36
C SER A 175 2.64 2.64 1.65
N MET A 176 2.99 1.36 1.76
CA MET A 176 2.03 0.32 2.17
C MET A 176 1.47 0.50 3.59
N THR A 177 2.18 1.23 4.45
CA THR A 177 1.79 1.46 5.86
C THR A 177 1.45 2.91 6.17
N GLU A 178 1.56 3.78 5.17
CA GLU A 178 1.29 5.21 5.29
C GLU A 178 -0.14 5.44 5.78
N ASN A 179 -0.29 6.33 6.76
CA ASN A 179 -1.57 6.65 7.42
C ASN A 179 -2.35 5.41 7.91
N ASP A 180 -1.64 4.32 8.24
CA ASP A 180 -2.22 3.03 8.58
C ASP A 180 -3.18 2.47 7.51
N GLY A 181 -2.91 2.73 6.23
CA GLY A 181 -3.74 2.27 5.11
C GLY A 181 -3.96 0.75 5.11
N ASP A 182 -2.95 -0.05 5.47
CA ASP A 182 -3.08 -1.51 5.62
C ASP A 182 -3.96 -1.95 6.82
N VAL A 183 -4.05 -1.14 7.89
CA VAL A 183 -5.02 -1.40 8.98
C VAL A 183 -6.43 -1.14 8.47
N GLN A 184 -6.65 -0.03 7.78
CA GLN A 184 -7.98 0.30 7.23
C GLN A 184 -8.43 -0.74 6.20
N ASN A 185 -7.52 -1.17 5.33
CA ASN A 185 -7.78 -2.25 4.37
C ASN A 185 -8.14 -3.57 5.07
N LEU A 186 -7.46 -3.91 6.18
CA LEU A 186 -7.83 -5.11 6.96
C LEU A 186 -9.25 -4.97 7.53
N LEU A 187 -9.56 -3.85 8.18
CA LEU A 187 -10.87 -3.60 8.80
C LEU A 187 -12.00 -3.62 7.76
N ALA A 188 -11.80 -2.98 6.61
CA ALA A 188 -12.78 -2.94 5.52
C ALA A 188 -12.97 -4.30 4.81
N SER A 189 -11.95 -5.16 4.82
CA SER A 189 -12.00 -6.44 4.10
C SER A 189 -12.87 -7.52 4.77
N GLY A 190 -13.28 -7.34 6.02
CA GLY A 190 -13.99 -8.37 6.80
C GLY A 190 -13.17 -9.63 7.11
N LYS A 191 -11.87 -9.65 6.77
CA LYS A 191 -11.01 -10.82 6.94
C LYS A 191 -10.64 -11.04 8.40
N SER A 192 -10.65 -12.29 8.83
CA SER A 192 -10.08 -12.66 10.13
C SER A 192 -8.56 -12.45 10.14
N PHE A 193 -7.99 -12.20 11.33
CA PHE A 193 -6.53 -12.12 11.51
C PHE A 193 -5.79 -13.37 11.00
N LEU A 194 -6.40 -14.56 11.15
CA LEU A 194 -5.84 -15.81 10.65
C LEU A 194 -5.83 -15.87 9.13
N GLN A 195 -6.94 -15.50 8.49
CA GLN A 195 -7.04 -15.44 7.03
C GLN A 195 -6.04 -14.43 6.46
N TYR A 196 -5.99 -13.23 7.03
CA TYR A 196 -5.00 -12.22 6.66
C TYR A 196 -3.57 -12.75 6.77
N GLU A 197 -3.23 -13.44 7.86
CA GLU A 197 -1.88 -13.99 8.04
C GLU A 197 -1.54 -15.08 7.01
N ARG A 198 -2.51 -15.92 6.63
CA ARG A 198 -2.33 -16.91 5.55
C ARG A 198 -2.06 -16.22 4.21
N GLU A 199 -2.88 -15.25 3.85
CA GLU A 199 -2.73 -14.48 2.60
C GLU A 199 -1.43 -13.68 2.57
N ARG A 200 -1.04 -13.08 3.71
CA ARG A 200 0.24 -12.40 3.89
C ARG A 200 1.39 -13.34 3.59
N LEU A 201 1.37 -14.54 4.16
CA LEU A 201 2.40 -15.55 3.92
C LEU A 201 2.40 -16.02 2.46
N GLN A 202 1.24 -16.21 1.84
CA GLN A 202 1.13 -16.60 0.43
C GLN A 202 1.62 -15.49 -0.53
N THR A 203 1.41 -14.23 -0.19
CA THR A 203 1.78 -13.08 -1.02
C THR A 203 3.27 -12.76 -0.90
N CYS A 204 3.82 -12.76 0.32
CA CYS A 204 5.19 -12.31 0.58
C CYS A 204 6.24 -13.43 0.46
N TYR A 205 5.86 -14.71 0.55
CA TYR A 205 6.80 -15.84 0.63
C TYR A 205 6.49 -16.93 -0.40
N VAL A 206 7.51 -17.65 -0.86
CA VAL A 206 7.38 -18.84 -1.74
C VAL A 206 6.51 -19.89 -1.07
N THR A 207 5.86 -20.80 -1.80
CA THR A 207 5.02 -21.84 -1.16
C THR A 207 5.84 -22.77 -0.26
N THR A 208 5.17 -23.55 0.59
CA THR A 208 5.82 -24.61 1.37
C THR A 208 6.59 -25.52 0.44
N ASP A 209 5.92 -26.14 -0.53
CA ASP A 209 6.49 -27.13 -1.44
C ASP A 209 7.69 -26.60 -2.25
N GLN A 210 7.63 -25.33 -2.66
CA GLN A 210 8.76 -24.68 -3.33
C GLN A 210 9.97 -24.54 -2.40
N ALA A 211 9.75 -24.21 -1.14
CA ALA A 211 10.81 -24.15 -0.16
C ALA A 211 11.36 -25.55 0.14
N GLU A 212 10.53 -26.60 0.10
CA GLU A 212 10.97 -27.98 0.35
C GLU A 212 11.89 -28.46 -0.76
N ARG A 213 11.44 -28.31 -2.01
CA ARG A 213 12.27 -28.60 -3.19
C ARG A 213 13.59 -27.84 -3.14
N GLN A 214 13.59 -26.57 -2.73
CA GLN A 214 14.82 -25.78 -2.59
C GLN A 214 15.77 -26.32 -1.51
N ALA A 215 15.23 -26.85 -0.42
CA ALA A 215 16.02 -27.47 0.65
C ALA A 215 16.62 -28.81 0.17
N ASP A 216 15.83 -29.64 -0.51
CA ASP A 216 16.27 -30.92 -1.07
C ASP A 216 17.36 -30.72 -2.13
N ASP A 217 17.17 -29.73 -3.01
CA ASP A 217 18.15 -29.29 -4.01
C ASP A 217 19.48 -28.89 -3.37
N LEU A 218 19.41 -28.17 -2.23
CA LEU A 218 20.59 -27.73 -1.50
C LEU A 218 21.29 -28.93 -0.88
N GLN A 219 20.55 -29.84 -0.26
CA GLN A 219 21.09 -31.05 0.35
C GLN A 219 21.77 -31.94 -0.69
N THR A 220 21.14 -32.11 -1.86
CA THR A 220 21.72 -32.83 -3.00
C THR A 220 23.02 -32.19 -3.48
N LYS A 221 23.06 -30.85 -3.58
CA LYS A 221 24.28 -30.11 -3.96
C LYS A 221 25.39 -30.21 -2.91
N LEU A 222 25.04 -30.23 -1.61
CA LEU A 222 26.01 -30.43 -0.53
C LEU A 222 26.59 -31.85 -0.56
N ALA A 223 25.73 -32.86 -0.80
CA ALA A 223 26.15 -34.25 -0.97
C ALA A 223 27.06 -34.42 -2.20
N SER A 224 26.82 -33.67 -3.28
CA SER A 224 27.67 -33.64 -4.48
C SER A 224 28.97 -32.85 -4.31
N GLY A 225 29.42 -32.58 -3.08
CA GLY A 225 30.72 -31.95 -2.78
C GLY A 225 30.73 -30.42 -2.84
N LYS A 226 29.59 -29.73 -3.02
CA LYS A 226 29.56 -28.27 -2.94
C LYS A 226 29.80 -27.83 -1.50
N LYS A 227 30.83 -27.02 -1.25
CA LYS A 227 31.09 -26.47 0.09
C LYS A 227 29.91 -25.59 0.55
N PRO A 228 29.44 -25.73 1.81
CA PRO A 228 28.42 -24.86 2.35
C PRO A 228 28.91 -23.41 2.35
N LYS A 229 28.02 -22.47 2.05
CA LYS A 229 28.32 -21.03 2.21
C LYS A 229 28.52 -20.75 3.69
N THR A 230 29.73 -20.41 4.10
CA THR A 230 30.02 -19.95 5.45
C THR A 230 29.71 -18.45 5.53
N HIS A 231 28.86 -18.08 6.49
CA HIS A 231 28.60 -16.67 6.82
C HIS A 231 29.59 -16.13 7.86
N ILE A 232 30.69 -16.84 8.08
CA ILE A 232 31.70 -16.58 9.11
C ILE A 232 32.99 -16.19 8.40
N GLY A 233 33.55 -15.04 8.75
CA GLY A 233 34.85 -14.58 8.28
C GLY A 233 36.00 -15.33 8.96
N LYS A 234 37.25 -14.96 8.66
CA LYS A 234 38.40 -15.50 9.39
C LYS A 234 38.32 -15.11 10.87
N TYR A 235 38.61 -16.04 11.78
CA TYR A 235 38.55 -15.78 13.23
C TYR A 235 39.42 -14.60 13.67
N ALA A 236 40.56 -14.39 13.01
CA ALA A 236 41.46 -13.26 13.23
C ALA A 236 40.82 -11.87 13.01
N ASN A 237 39.68 -11.79 12.31
CA ASN A 237 38.97 -10.53 12.07
C ASN A 237 38.04 -10.16 13.23
N TYR A 238 37.80 -11.07 14.18
CA TYR A 238 36.90 -10.86 15.31
C TYR A 238 37.70 -10.64 16.57
N ASN A 239 37.32 -9.63 17.36
CA ASN A 239 37.94 -9.34 18.63
C ASN A 239 37.05 -9.84 19.77
N PHE A 240 37.56 -10.81 20.53
CA PHE A 240 37.00 -11.36 21.77
C PHE A 240 38.07 -12.21 22.47
N ASP A 241 37.92 -12.43 23.78
CA ASP A 241 38.80 -13.35 24.50
C ASP A 241 38.48 -14.80 24.12
N GLN A 242 39.34 -15.38 23.29
CA GLN A 242 39.18 -16.74 22.77
C GLN A 242 39.46 -17.79 23.84
N GLN A 243 40.42 -17.56 24.74
CA GLN A 243 40.84 -18.53 25.73
C GLN A 243 39.83 -18.61 26.86
N GLU A 244 39.45 -17.47 27.42
CA GLU A 244 38.42 -17.38 28.48
C GLU A 244 37.08 -17.95 27.99
N PHE A 245 36.72 -17.69 26.73
CA PHE A 245 35.53 -18.27 26.12
C PHE A 245 35.58 -19.80 26.05
N LEU A 246 36.69 -20.36 25.56
CA LEU A 246 36.82 -21.82 25.43
C LEU A 246 36.85 -22.51 26.79
N GLU A 247 37.51 -21.92 27.79
CA GLU A 247 37.53 -22.44 29.16
C GLU A 247 36.14 -22.46 29.78
N GLU A 248 35.41 -21.35 29.70
CA GLU A 248 34.04 -21.29 30.21
C GLU A 248 33.13 -22.30 29.51
N VAL A 249 33.19 -22.39 28.18
CA VAL A 249 32.35 -23.32 27.42
C VAL A 249 32.73 -24.77 27.69
N LYS A 250 34.00 -25.11 27.87
CA LYS A 250 34.45 -26.46 28.23
C LYS A 250 33.95 -26.87 29.61
N ASN A 251 34.06 -25.98 30.59
CA ASN A 251 33.71 -26.23 31.99
C ASN A 251 32.22 -26.10 32.30
N ARG A 252 31.42 -25.56 31.38
CA ARG A 252 29.98 -25.40 31.57
C ARG A 252 29.25 -26.75 31.50
N LYS A 253 28.33 -26.96 32.45
CA LYS A 253 27.38 -28.08 32.46
C LYS A 253 26.54 -28.11 31.18
N SER A 254 26.15 -29.32 30.74
CA SER A 254 25.30 -29.61 29.57
C SER A 254 23.86 -29.09 29.71
N THR A 255 23.70 -27.78 29.84
CA THR A 255 22.44 -27.05 29.91
C THR A 255 22.25 -26.19 28.67
N ILE A 256 21.03 -25.70 28.43
CA ILE A 256 20.71 -24.90 27.24
C ILE A 256 21.60 -23.67 27.15
N MET A 257 22.32 -23.52 26.04
CA MET A 257 23.21 -22.37 25.80
C MET A 257 22.61 -21.37 24.81
N ASN A 258 22.55 -20.10 25.22
CA ASN A 258 22.23 -18.99 24.33
C ASN A 258 23.51 -18.36 23.78
N TRP A 259 23.92 -18.80 22.59
CA TRP A 259 25.15 -18.35 21.93
C TRP A 259 25.18 -16.84 21.62
N THR A 260 24.04 -16.21 21.34
CA THR A 260 23.97 -14.76 21.13
C THR A 260 24.30 -14.01 22.42
N ARG A 261 23.82 -14.50 23.56
CA ARG A 261 24.15 -13.91 24.87
C ARG A 261 25.63 -14.11 25.20
N MET A 262 26.23 -15.24 24.82
CA MET A 262 27.68 -15.43 24.95
C MET A 262 28.44 -14.42 24.10
N ALA A 263 28.01 -14.16 22.86
CA ALA A 263 28.66 -13.16 22.00
C ALA A 263 28.62 -11.75 22.57
N ILE A 264 27.54 -11.39 23.27
CA ILE A 264 27.43 -10.12 24.00
C ILE A 264 28.35 -10.12 25.23
N LYS A 265 28.35 -11.22 26.01
CA LYS A 265 29.18 -11.36 27.22
C LYS A 265 30.67 -11.18 26.92
N TYR A 266 31.15 -11.81 25.85
CA TYR A 266 32.55 -11.75 25.42
C TYR A 266 32.86 -10.55 24.51
N ASN A 267 31.93 -9.60 24.40
CA ASN A 267 32.05 -8.39 23.58
C ASN A 267 32.59 -8.69 22.16
N LEU A 268 32.04 -9.72 21.50
CA LEU A 268 32.54 -10.15 20.20
C LEU A 268 32.25 -9.09 19.14
N THR A 269 33.31 -8.44 18.67
CA THR A 269 33.24 -7.30 17.75
C THR A 269 33.94 -7.58 16.42
N LEU A 270 33.45 -6.92 15.37
CA LEU A 270 34.04 -6.84 14.03
C LEU A 270 34.11 -5.35 13.68
N ASN A 271 35.31 -4.83 13.40
CA ASN A 271 35.54 -3.40 13.12
C ASN A 271 34.97 -2.48 14.22
N GLY A 272 35.17 -2.84 15.50
CA GLY A 272 34.74 -2.04 16.66
C GLY A 272 33.22 -2.05 16.95
N LYS A 273 32.41 -2.79 16.18
CA LYS A 273 30.98 -2.97 16.43
C LYS A 273 30.65 -4.42 16.78
N LEU A 274 29.66 -4.65 17.63
CA LEU A 274 29.21 -5.99 17.99
C LEU A 274 28.83 -6.78 16.73
N ALA A 275 29.33 -8.00 16.56
CA ALA A 275 29.05 -8.76 15.35
C ALA A 275 27.60 -9.25 15.33
N GLY A 276 26.83 -8.86 14.30
CA GLY A 276 25.42 -9.22 14.17
C GLY A 276 25.14 -10.73 14.09
N ASN A 277 26.13 -11.53 13.67
CA ASN A 277 26.09 -12.99 13.65
C ASN A 277 26.96 -13.63 14.76
N GLY A 278 27.28 -12.89 15.83
CA GLY A 278 28.23 -13.32 16.87
C GLY A 278 27.93 -14.67 17.51
N GLY A 279 26.66 -15.00 17.73
CA GLY A 279 26.29 -16.32 18.26
C GLY A 279 26.62 -17.49 17.33
N GLN A 280 26.54 -17.30 16.00
CA GLN A 280 26.95 -18.33 15.03
C GLN A 280 28.46 -18.47 14.99
N ILE A 281 29.19 -17.34 15.10
CA ILE A 281 30.65 -17.30 15.13
C ILE A 281 31.16 -18.09 16.35
N LEU A 282 30.68 -17.78 17.55
CA LEU A 282 31.11 -18.47 18.77
C LEU A 282 30.74 -19.97 18.77
N LYS A 283 29.56 -20.32 18.25
CA LYS A 283 29.16 -21.73 18.15
C LYS A 283 30.07 -22.50 17.20
N GLN A 284 30.41 -21.92 16.05
CA GLN A 284 31.32 -22.55 15.10
C GLN A 284 32.76 -22.58 15.63
N PHE A 285 33.21 -21.51 16.30
CA PHE A 285 34.53 -21.45 16.93
C PHE A 285 34.69 -22.52 18.01
N ALA A 286 33.68 -22.74 18.85
CA ALA A 286 33.67 -23.85 19.81
C ALA A 286 33.74 -25.22 19.11
N LYS A 287 32.96 -25.40 18.03
CA LYS A 287 32.96 -26.64 17.24
C LYS A 287 34.31 -26.92 16.59
N ASP A 288 34.95 -25.90 16.02
CA ASP A 288 36.28 -26.00 15.39
C ASP A 288 37.38 -26.26 16.42
N ASN A 289 37.13 -25.94 17.70
CA ASN A 289 37.99 -26.24 18.85
C ASN A 289 37.58 -27.52 19.60
N ASN A 290 36.95 -28.48 18.90
CA ASN A 290 36.57 -29.81 19.39
C ASN A 290 35.61 -29.82 20.60
N ILE A 291 34.83 -28.76 20.80
CA ILE A 291 33.76 -28.76 21.80
C ILE A 291 32.50 -29.35 21.16
N ASP A 292 31.94 -30.38 21.80
CA ASP A 292 30.62 -30.87 21.42
C ASP A 292 29.54 -29.83 21.77
N VAL A 293 29.12 -29.07 20.76
CA VAL A 293 28.08 -28.05 20.90
C VAL A 293 26.68 -28.65 21.01
N HIS A 294 26.48 -29.94 20.71
CA HIS A 294 25.19 -30.61 20.78
C HIS A 294 24.77 -30.91 22.23
N ARG A 295 25.72 -31.10 23.15
CA ARG A 295 25.46 -31.25 24.59
C ARG A 295 24.70 -30.09 25.23
N PHE A 296 24.78 -28.89 24.63
CA PHE A 296 24.04 -27.70 25.07
C PHE A 296 22.63 -27.60 24.47
N ASN A 297 22.13 -28.69 23.89
CA ASN A 297 20.77 -28.84 23.37
C ASN A 297 20.15 -30.16 23.87
N PRO A 298 20.00 -30.35 25.20
CA PRO A 298 19.66 -31.64 25.82
C PRO A 298 18.26 -32.13 25.49
N HIS A 299 17.34 -31.22 25.20
CA HIS A 299 16.10 -31.56 24.52
C HIS A 299 16.35 -31.35 23.03
N LEU A 300 16.62 -32.43 22.27
CA LEU A 300 16.22 -32.44 20.87
C LEU A 300 14.76 -31.98 20.88
N ARG A 301 14.48 -30.72 20.56
CA ARG A 301 13.13 -30.18 20.72
C ARG A 301 12.21 -30.91 19.74
N ILE A 302 11.57 -31.98 20.21
CA ILE A 302 10.36 -32.61 19.63
C ILE A 302 9.14 -31.69 19.85
N SER A 303 9.34 -30.41 20.20
CA SER A 303 8.28 -29.43 20.41
C SER A 303 7.83 -28.76 19.10
N GLY A 304 7.50 -29.50 18.04
CA GLY A 304 6.88 -28.96 16.80
C GLY A 304 7.53 -27.72 16.15
N ARG A 305 8.78 -27.40 16.51
CA ARG A 305 9.55 -26.18 16.20
C ARG A 305 11.02 -26.52 16.00
N ASP A 306 11.26 -27.66 15.39
CA ASP A 306 12.59 -28.07 14.99
C ASP A 306 13.06 -27.15 13.86
N HIS A 307 14.12 -26.40 14.11
CA HIS A 307 14.71 -25.45 13.17
C HIS A 307 15.57 -26.16 12.13
N LEU A 308 15.86 -27.45 12.36
CA LEU A 308 16.50 -28.36 11.42
C LEU A 308 15.49 -29.01 10.47
N GLN A 309 14.19 -29.01 10.77
CA GLN A 309 13.15 -29.60 9.91
C GLN A 309 12.11 -28.60 9.37
N ARG A 310 11.90 -27.43 9.97
CA ARG A 310 11.04 -26.41 9.35
C ARG A 310 11.75 -25.76 8.19
N ILE A 311 11.39 -26.22 7.01
CA ILE A 311 11.75 -25.61 5.75
C ILE A 311 11.29 -24.14 5.76
N ARG A 312 12.27 -23.24 5.90
CA ARG A 312 12.01 -21.81 6.01
C ARG A 312 11.67 -21.26 4.64
N ARG A 313 10.43 -20.81 4.48
CA ARG A 313 9.97 -20.14 3.26
C ARG A 313 10.77 -18.85 3.03
N SER A 314 11.42 -18.76 1.86
CA SER A 314 12.12 -17.56 1.43
C SER A 314 11.13 -16.49 0.94
N LYS A 315 11.54 -15.22 0.96
CA LYS A 315 10.71 -14.15 0.40
C LYS A 315 10.58 -14.34 -1.11
N LYS A 316 9.39 -14.10 -1.64
CA LYS A 316 9.21 -13.97 -3.09
C LYS A 316 10.06 -12.81 -3.60
N ARG A 317 10.63 -13.00 -4.79
CA ARG A 317 11.43 -11.98 -5.45
C ARG A 317 10.85 -11.69 -6.83
N VAL A 318 10.78 -10.41 -7.16
CA VAL A 318 10.32 -9.85 -8.45
C VAL A 318 11.51 -9.24 -9.20
N PHE A 319 11.31 -8.86 -10.47
CA PHE A 319 12.38 -8.39 -11.36
C PHE A 319 13.55 -9.37 -11.49
N ARG A 320 13.30 -10.56 -12.06
CA ARG A 320 14.31 -11.61 -12.29
C ARG A 320 15.10 -11.99 -11.02
N GLY A 321 14.44 -12.00 -9.87
CA GLY A 321 15.05 -12.41 -8.59
C GLY A 321 15.90 -11.35 -7.89
N LYS A 322 15.85 -10.08 -8.32
CA LYS A 322 16.66 -9.00 -7.74
C LYS A 322 15.96 -8.26 -6.60
N LEU A 323 14.65 -8.05 -6.69
CA LEU A 323 13.88 -7.27 -5.72
C LEU A 323 13.05 -8.20 -4.84
N ALA A 324 13.20 -8.14 -3.52
CA ALA A 324 12.35 -8.93 -2.62
C ALA A 324 11.01 -8.20 -2.39
N ILE A 325 9.90 -8.95 -2.34
CA ILE A 325 8.61 -8.35 -1.99
C ILE A 325 8.69 -7.79 -0.55
N PRO A 326 8.25 -6.54 -0.31
CA PRO A 326 8.16 -5.96 1.02
C PRO A 326 7.33 -6.81 1.98
N ASN A 327 7.71 -6.79 3.26
CA ASN A 327 6.95 -7.49 4.28
C ASN A 327 5.77 -6.64 4.72
N LYS A 328 4.55 -7.10 4.46
CA LYS A 328 3.35 -6.55 5.12
C LYS A 328 3.45 -6.78 6.64
N ARG A 329 2.85 -5.87 7.43
CA ARG A 329 2.75 -6.00 8.90
C ARG A 329 2.04 -7.32 9.25
N THR A 330 2.50 -7.98 10.31
CA THR A 330 1.90 -9.25 10.77
C THR A 330 0.55 -9.01 11.41
N ALA A 331 -0.31 -10.02 11.43
CA ALA A 331 -1.60 -9.94 12.14
C ALA A 331 -1.42 -9.52 13.61
N LYS A 332 -0.36 -9.96 14.28
CA LYS A 332 -0.03 -9.55 15.66
C LYS A 332 0.22 -8.05 15.77
N LYS A 333 0.98 -7.47 14.83
CA LYS A 333 1.28 -6.03 14.82
C LYS A 333 0.04 -5.19 14.47
N LEU A 334 -0.78 -5.66 13.54
CA LEU A 334 -2.05 -5.01 13.22
C LEU A 334 -3.00 -5.04 14.43
N LYS A 335 -3.10 -6.19 15.11
CA LYS A 335 -3.91 -6.33 16.33
C LYS A 335 -3.48 -5.34 17.42
N SER A 336 -2.17 -5.19 17.68
CA SER A 336 -1.69 -4.22 18.67
C SER A 336 -2.00 -2.77 18.29
N ILE A 337 -1.95 -2.42 17.00
CA ILE A 337 -2.29 -1.07 16.53
C ILE A 337 -3.79 -0.81 16.70
N ILE A 338 -4.64 -1.76 16.29
CA ILE A 338 -6.09 -1.65 16.45
C ILE A 338 -6.45 -1.53 17.94
N GLN A 339 -5.84 -2.35 18.79
CA GLN A 339 -6.06 -2.29 20.23
C GLN A 339 -5.66 -0.94 20.82
N HIS A 340 -4.48 -0.41 20.48
CA HIS A 340 -4.07 0.93 20.89
C HIS A 340 -5.05 2.01 20.41
N LYS A 341 -5.55 1.93 19.17
CA LYS A 341 -6.54 2.88 18.64
C LYS A 341 -7.91 2.82 19.34
N LEU A 342 -8.31 1.64 19.82
CA LEU A 342 -9.50 1.46 20.63
C LEU A 342 -9.32 2.03 22.04
N GLU A 343 -8.17 1.76 22.67
CA GLU A 343 -7.81 2.25 24.01
C GLU A 343 -7.68 3.78 24.04
N SER A 344 -7.08 4.36 23.00
CA SER A 344 -6.95 5.82 22.80
C SER A 344 -8.21 6.50 22.27
N LYS A 345 -9.32 5.77 22.10
CA LYS A 345 -10.61 6.28 21.57
C LYS A 345 -10.53 6.92 20.18
N ILE A 346 -9.45 6.66 19.42
CA ILE A 346 -9.36 7.03 18.00
C ILE A 346 -10.40 6.23 17.20
N TYR A 347 -10.55 4.95 17.52
CA TYR A 347 -11.67 4.15 17.06
C TYR A 347 -12.73 4.10 18.16
N ASP A 348 -13.80 4.86 17.96
CA ASP A 348 -14.97 4.78 18.80
C ASP A 348 -15.91 3.68 18.30
N ILE A 349 -16.13 2.68 19.14
CA ILE A 349 -17.03 1.54 18.88
C ILE A 349 -18.31 1.64 19.70
N GLY A 350 -18.55 2.76 20.38
CA GLY A 350 -19.74 3.01 21.17
C GLY A 350 -19.85 2.19 22.47
N LEU A 351 -20.89 2.51 23.23
CA LEU A 351 -21.30 1.88 24.48
C LEU A 351 -21.97 0.53 24.19
N LYS A 352 -21.75 -0.44 25.07
CA LYS A 352 -22.48 -1.71 25.03
C LYS A 352 -23.93 -1.48 25.46
N ILE A 353 -24.87 -1.95 24.65
CA ILE A 353 -26.32 -1.83 24.90
C ILE A 353 -27.02 -3.14 24.56
N ALA A 354 -28.28 -3.27 24.97
CA ALA A 354 -29.16 -4.41 24.63
C ALA A 354 -28.44 -5.77 24.68
N PRO A 355 -28.01 -6.23 25.87
CA PRO A 355 -27.39 -7.53 26.02
C PRO A 355 -28.33 -8.63 25.53
N LYS A 356 -27.83 -9.51 24.66
CA LYS A 356 -28.55 -10.68 24.14
C LYS A 356 -27.73 -11.93 24.38
N GLU A 357 -28.41 -13.02 24.71
CA GLU A 357 -27.79 -14.32 24.85
C GLU A 357 -27.93 -15.11 23.55
N ILE A 358 -26.82 -15.64 23.04
CA ILE A 358 -26.79 -16.38 21.78
C ILE A 358 -26.09 -17.70 21.99
N ARG A 359 -26.72 -18.76 21.48
CA ARG A 359 -26.16 -20.10 21.48
C ARG A 359 -25.32 -20.31 20.24
N LYS A 360 -24.11 -20.80 20.45
CA LYS A 360 -23.15 -21.12 19.39
C LYS A 360 -22.72 -22.58 19.53
N ASN A 361 -22.89 -23.31 18.44
CA ASN A 361 -22.32 -24.64 18.31
C ASN A 361 -20.83 -24.52 17.97
N THR A 362 -20.00 -25.20 18.76
CA THR A 362 -18.55 -25.30 18.55
C THR A 362 -18.16 -26.76 18.51
N ILE A 363 -17.13 -27.09 17.73
CA ILE A 363 -16.60 -28.46 17.69
C ILE A 363 -15.37 -28.48 18.60
N ASP A 364 -15.36 -29.36 19.60
CA ASP A 364 -14.24 -29.53 20.49
C ASP A 364 -13.07 -30.27 19.83
N SER A 365 -11.94 -30.38 20.54
CA SER A 365 -10.76 -31.10 20.04
C SER A 365 -11.00 -32.60 19.79
N SER A 366 -12.08 -33.14 20.33
CA SER A 366 -12.49 -34.54 20.19
C SER A 366 -13.48 -34.74 19.05
N GLY A 367 -13.89 -33.67 18.35
CA GLY A 367 -14.86 -33.72 17.26
C GLY A 367 -16.33 -33.65 17.70
N ASN A 368 -16.61 -33.45 18.99
CA ASN A 368 -17.98 -33.36 19.49
C ASN A 368 -18.53 -31.94 19.35
N ILE A 369 -19.82 -31.85 19.04
CA ILE A 369 -20.54 -30.57 19.02
C ILE A 369 -20.86 -30.18 20.47
N GLN A 370 -20.29 -29.07 20.92
CA GLN A 370 -20.59 -28.41 22.18
C GLN A 370 -21.38 -27.13 21.93
N GLU A 371 -22.55 -27.03 22.55
CA GLU A 371 -23.33 -25.79 22.57
C GLU A 371 -22.78 -24.87 23.67
N THR A 372 -22.34 -23.68 23.28
CA THR A 372 -21.84 -22.65 24.20
C THR A 372 -22.75 -21.44 24.13
N SER A 373 -23.18 -20.94 25.29
CA SER A 373 -23.94 -19.70 25.36
C SER A 373 -22.99 -18.51 25.53
N ILE A 374 -23.13 -17.50 24.69
CA ILE A 374 -22.35 -16.27 24.78
C ILE A 374 -23.27 -15.05 24.86
N GLN A 375 -22.89 -14.08 25.68
CA GLN A 375 -23.58 -12.80 25.74
C GLN A 375 -22.99 -11.84 24.72
N VAL A 376 -23.81 -11.40 23.78
CA VAL A 376 -23.48 -10.37 22.79
C VAL A 376 -24.16 -9.05 23.16
N TYR A 377 -23.62 -7.95 22.64
CA TYR A 377 -24.09 -6.61 22.92
C TYR A 377 -24.21 -5.83 21.62
N GLY A 378 -25.28 -5.06 21.49
CA GLY A 378 -25.30 -3.95 20.55
C GLY A 378 -24.32 -2.87 20.96
N ARG A 379 -24.01 -1.98 20.02
CA ARG A 379 -23.14 -0.83 20.19
C ARG A 379 -23.91 0.43 19.87
N LYS A 380 -23.82 1.43 20.74
CA LYS A 380 -24.43 2.75 20.58
C LYS A 380 -23.39 3.84 20.68
N ILE A 381 -23.34 4.75 19.71
CA ILE A 381 -22.71 6.06 19.91
C ILE A 381 -23.81 6.98 20.47
N PRO A 382 -23.67 7.56 21.68
CA PRO A 382 -24.73 8.39 22.27
C PRO A 382 -25.17 9.49 21.31
N LEU A 383 -26.48 9.69 21.18
CA LEU A 383 -27.03 10.64 20.20
C LEU A 383 -26.51 12.07 20.43
N LYS A 384 -26.35 12.46 21.69
CA LYS A 384 -25.73 13.74 22.10
C LYS A 384 -24.31 13.91 21.57
N ASP A 385 -23.49 12.87 21.62
CA ASP A 385 -22.10 12.92 21.13
C ASP A 385 -22.07 13.07 19.61
N ILE A 386 -22.98 12.38 18.90
CA ILE A 386 -23.15 12.54 17.45
C ILE A 386 -23.54 13.98 17.13
N MET A 387 -24.55 14.53 17.81
CA MET A 387 -25.03 15.89 17.59
C MET A 387 -23.93 16.92 17.83
N LEU A 388 -23.22 16.85 18.97
CA LEU A 388 -22.14 17.79 19.29
C LEU A 388 -21.03 17.75 18.24
N LYS A 389 -20.64 16.55 17.80
CA LYS A 389 -19.60 16.37 16.78
C LYS A 389 -20.02 16.93 15.43
N GLU A 390 -21.27 16.69 15.01
CA GLU A 390 -21.77 17.18 13.72
C GLU A 390 -22.06 18.68 13.73
N ILE A 391 -22.59 19.23 14.83
CA ILE A 391 -22.71 20.69 15.02
C ILE A 391 -21.32 21.33 14.90
N GLN A 392 -20.33 20.83 15.64
CA GLN A 392 -18.97 21.37 15.57
C GLN A 392 -18.39 21.29 14.15
N ARG A 393 -18.64 20.19 13.42
CA ARG A 393 -18.20 20.02 12.03
C ARG A 393 -18.87 21.07 11.12
N LEU A 394 -20.18 21.25 11.23
CA LEU A 394 -20.97 22.14 10.37
C LEU A 394 -20.67 23.61 10.67
N THR A 395 -20.49 23.98 11.94
CA THR A 395 -20.00 25.31 12.35
C THR A 395 -18.62 25.58 11.75
N LYS A 396 -17.66 24.64 11.85
CA LYS A 396 -16.33 24.80 11.24
C LYS A 396 -16.37 24.95 9.73
N SER A 397 -17.31 24.30 9.05
CA SER A 397 -17.49 24.49 7.61
C SER A 397 -18.11 25.84 7.23
N GLY A 398 -18.80 26.50 8.18
CA GLY A 398 -19.58 27.71 7.95
C GLY A 398 -20.96 27.44 7.36
N ILE A 399 -21.47 26.21 7.47
CA ILE A 399 -22.76 25.80 6.90
C ILE A 399 -23.90 26.05 7.88
N LEU A 400 -23.65 25.84 9.18
CA LEU A 400 -24.64 26.07 10.22
C LEU A 400 -24.81 27.57 10.48
N ILE A 401 -26.06 28.04 10.46
CA ILE A 401 -26.42 29.41 10.84
C ILE A 401 -26.38 29.48 12.37
N SER A 402 -25.35 30.12 12.90
CA SER A 402 -25.15 30.30 14.34
C SER A 402 -25.05 31.78 14.67
N ARG A 403 -26.18 32.39 15.01
CA ARG A 403 -26.31 33.82 15.37
C ARG A 403 -26.43 33.99 16.89
N SER A 404 -25.81 35.04 17.42
CA SER A 404 -25.87 35.39 18.84
C SER A 404 -27.20 36.06 19.20
N ASP A 405 -27.55 36.08 20.49
CA ASP A 405 -28.77 36.76 20.96
C ASP A 405 -28.74 38.26 20.63
N GLU A 406 -27.57 38.89 20.74
CA GLU A 406 -27.37 40.31 20.40
C GLU A 406 -27.64 40.59 18.92
N HIS A 407 -27.28 39.66 18.04
CA HIS A 407 -27.58 39.79 16.61
C HIS A 407 -29.09 39.87 16.39
N TYR A 408 -29.86 38.97 17.01
CA TYR A 408 -31.32 38.98 16.88
C TYR A 408 -31.95 40.26 17.45
N GLN A 409 -31.45 40.74 18.60
CA GLN A 409 -31.92 41.98 19.20
C GLN A 409 -31.62 43.22 18.34
N SER A 410 -30.58 43.16 17.49
CA SER A 410 -30.21 44.24 16.58
C SER A 410 -31.02 44.26 15.26
N LEU A 411 -31.82 43.23 14.98
CA LEU A 411 -32.57 43.15 13.73
C LEU A 411 -33.72 44.17 13.70
N SER A 412 -33.85 44.88 12.57
CA SER A 412 -35.02 45.73 12.32
C SER A 412 -36.27 44.86 12.14
N LYS A 413 -37.45 45.47 12.34
CA LYS A 413 -38.73 44.79 12.14
C LYS A 413 -38.80 44.20 10.72
N GLU A 414 -38.43 44.97 9.72
CA GLU A 414 -38.42 44.58 8.31
C GLU A 414 -37.48 43.40 8.06
N ALA A 415 -36.30 43.38 8.69
CA ALA A 415 -35.34 42.29 8.54
C ALA A 415 -35.88 40.97 9.12
N VAL A 416 -36.51 41.01 10.30
CA VAL A 416 -37.13 39.84 10.93
C VAL A 416 -38.26 39.28 10.05
N TYR A 417 -39.17 40.14 9.58
CA TYR A 417 -40.28 39.73 8.72
C TYR A 417 -39.79 39.15 7.39
N ASN A 418 -38.80 39.77 6.75
CA ASN A 418 -38.24 39.27 5.50
C ASN A 418 -37.60 37.89 5.68
N ARG A 419 -36.84 37.68 6.76
CA ARG A 419 -36.24 36.37 7.04
C ARG A 419 -37.28 35.32 7.36
N LEU A 420 -38.29 35.64 8.18
CA LEU A 420 -39.40 34.74 8.46
C LEU A 420 -40.19 34.38 7.21
N LYS A 421 -40.39 35.32 6.29
CA LYS A 421 -41.04 35.07 4.99
C LYS A 421 -40.21 34.16 4.08
N GLN A 422 -38.89 34.31 4.08
CA GLN A 422 -37.96 33.41 3.39
C GLN A 422 -38.01 31.99 3.98
N ILE A 423 -38.05 31.88 5.32
CA ILE A 423 -38.11 30.59 6.02
C ILE A 423 -39.47 29.90 5.83
N SER A 424 -40.56 30.68 5.92
CA SER A 424 -41.93 30.17 6.08
C SER A 424 -42.78 30.37 4.83
N SER A 425 -42.25 30.16 3.62
CA SER A 425 -42.86 30.53 2.32
C SER A 425 -44.28 30.00 2.03
N SER A 426 -44.94 29.30 2.96
CA SER A 426 -46.30 28.79 2.84
C SER A 426 -47.29 29.18 3.96
N THR A 427 -46.89 29.90 5.02
CA THR A 427 -47.87 30.30 6.05
C THR A 427 -48.54 31.61 5.64
N LYS A 428 -49.84 31.57 5.29
CA LYS A 428 -50.67 32.78 5.20
C LYS A 428 -50.52 33.54 6.51
N SER A 429 -49.89 34.70 6.45
CA SER A 429 -49.86 35.64 7.56
C SER A 429 -51.30 36.06 7.82
N THR A 430 -51.94 35.46 8.82
CA THR A 430 -53.02 36.15 9.51
C THR A 430 -52.36 37.32 10.19
N GLU A 431 -52.58 38.52 9.66
CA GLU A 431 -52.25 39.78 10.31
C GLU A 431 -52.98 39.81 11.66
N THR A 432 -52.33 39.33 12.70
CA THR A 432 -52.76 39.50 14.08
C THR A 432 -51.58 40.07 14.84
N ASP A 433 -51.76 41.30 15.36
CA ASP A 433 -50.94 42.06 16.32
C ASP A 433 -49.80 41.31 17.04
N SER A 434 -48.78 40.86 16.30
CA SER A 434 -47.60 40.25 16.90
C SER A 434 -46.54 41.32 17.17
N THR A 435 -46.06 41.36 18.41
CA THR A 435 -45.00 42.29 18.82
C THR A 435 -43.67 41.90 18.16
N LEU A 436 -42.78 42.86 17.93
CA LEU A 436 -41.43 42.59 17.38
C LEU A 436 -40.68 41.54 18.21
N ALA A 437 -40.83 41.58 19.54
CA ALA A 437 -40.24 40.60 20.44
C ALA A 437 -40.75 39.17 20.19
N SER A 438 -42.05 39.01 19.89
CA SER A 438 -42.64 37.71 19.56
C SER A 438 -42.08 37.15 18.26
N GLU A 439 -41.92 37.99 17.23
CA GLU A 439 -41.36 37.56 15.93
C GLU A 439 -39.86 37.25 16.02
N ILE A 440 -39.11 38.00 16.82
CA ILE A 440 -37.70 37.69 17.12
C ILE A 440 -37.61 36.32 17.81
N ASN A 441 -38.42 36.06 18.84
CA ASN A 441 -38.43 34.76 19.52
C ASN A 441 -38.82 33.62 18.59
N ARG A 442 -39.79 33.84 17.70
CA ARG A 442 -40.18 32.88 16.67
C ARG A 442 -39.01 32.57 15.72
N LEU A 443 -38.34 33.60 15.21
CA LEU A 443 -37.18 33.44 14.33
C LEU A 443 -36.04 32.69 15.03
N MET A 444 -35.72 33.08 16.26
CA MET A 444 -34.72 32.41 17.09
C MET A 444 -35.05 30.94 17.29
N THR A 445 -36.32 30.61 17.55
CA THR A 445 -36.76 29.22 17.73
C THR A 445 -36.55 28.41 16.45
N LEU A 446 -36.98 28.94 15.30
CA LEU A 446 -36.83 28.27 14.01
C LEU A 446 -35.37 28.04 13.65
N GLU A 447 -34.52 29.06 13.75
CA GLU A 447 -33.10 28.94 13.36
C GLU A 447 -32.28 28.10 14.36
N ARG A 448 -32.74 27.92 15.61
CA ARG A 448 -32.09 27.07 16.63
C ARG A 448 -32.60 25.64 16.68
N GLN A 449 -33.82 25.38 16.18
CA GLN A 449 -34.42 24.05 16.21
C GLN A 449 -33.88 23.19 15.06
N ILE A 450 -32.99 22.24 15.38
CA ILE A 450 -32.46 21.30 14.40
C ILE A 450 -33.24 19.98 14.47
N ASN A 451 -33.74 19.54 13.32
CA ASN A 451 -34.46 18.27 13.21
C ASN A 451 -33.52 17.10 12.88
N LEU A 452 -33.80 15.93 13.46
CA LEU A 452 -33.04 14.70 13.25
C LEU A 452 -33.84 13.70 12.41
N LYS A 453 -33.16 13.08 11.45
CA LYS A 453 -33.66 11.93 10.68
C LYS A 453 -33.00 10.67 11.20
N ILE A 454 -33.79 9.67 11.58
CA ILE A 454 -33.31 8.34 11.97
C ILE A 454 -33.77 7.33 10.92
N TRP A 455 -32.83 6.55 10.41
CA TRP A 455 -33.09 5.46 9.46
C TRP A 455 -32.57 4.15 10.04
N HIS A 456 -33.21 3.03 9.69
CA HIS A 456 -32.65 1.71 9.97
C HIS A 456 -32.98 0.69 8.87
N ASP A 457 -32.14 -0.33 8.74
CA ASP A 457 -32.11 -1.33 7.67
C ASP A 457 -32.97 -2.58 7.91
N HIS A 458 -33.86 -2.55 8.91
CA HIS A 458 -34.72 -3.69 9.26
C HIS A 458 -34.00 -5.03 9.54
N SER A 459 -32.72 -4.98 9.90
CA SER A 459 -31.91 -6.13 10.32
C SER A 459 -31.38 -7.05 9.21
N ASP A 460 -31.15 -6.53 7.99
CA ASP A 460 -30.54 -7.30 6.89
C ASP A 460 -29.31 -6.58 6.31
N ILE A 461 -28.17 -6.69 7.00
CA ILE A 461 -26.89 -6.20 6.50
C ILE A 461 -26.13 -7.37 5.90
N LEU A 462 -25.98 -7.40 4.58
CA LEU A 462 -25.19 -8.41 3.86
C LEU A 462 -25.60 -9.86 4.18
N ASN A 463 -26.91 -10.12 4.35
CA ASN A 463 -27.47 -11.41 4.79
C ASN A 463 -27.09 -11.84 6.21
N HIS A 464 -26.61 -10.92 7.04
CA HIS A 464 -26.40 -11.15 8.45
C HIS A 464 -27.53 -10.50 9.27
N THR A 465 -27.90 -11.15 10.38
CA THR A 465 -28.89 -10.66 11.35
C THR A 465 -28.31 -9.50 12.17
N TYR A 466 -27.97 -8.39 11.53
CA TYR A 466 -27.53 -7.16 12.18
C TYR A 466 -28.47 -6.03 11.81
N ILE A 467 -28.81 -5.20 12.79
CA ILE A 467 -29.54 -3.95 12.62
C ILE A 467 -28.59 -2.77 12.73
N SER A 468 -28.70 -1.84 11.79
CA SER A 468 -28.01 -0.55 11.82
C SER A 468 -29.02 0.58 11.89
N PHE A 469 -28.93 1.38 12.94
CA PHE A 469 -29.58 2.68 13.02
C PHE A 469 -28.59 3.76 12.62
N MET A 470 -28.98 4.58 11.65
CA MET A 470 -28.26 5.77 11.23
C MET A 470 -29.03 7.01 11.67
N VAL A 471 -28.31 8.08 11.96
CA VAL A 471 -28.90 9.39 12.25
C VAL A 471 -28.20 10.48 11.44
N SER A 472 -28.98 11.44 10.95
CA SER A 472 -28.47 12.65 10.31
C SER A 472 -29.31 13.85 10.75
N PHE A 473 -28.80 15.06 10.51
CA PHE A 473 -29.69 16.22 10.50
C PHE A 473 -30.58 16.18 9.27
N ILE A 474 -31.72 16.85 9.34
CA ILE A 474 -32.56 17.18 8.20
C ILE A 474 -32.13 18.56 7.73
N TYR A 475 -31.89 18.72 6.43
CA TYR A 475 -31.57 20.01 5.87
C TYR A 475 -32.80 20.93 5.89
N ASP A 476 -32.60 22.15 6.37
CA ASP A 476 -33.59 23.22 6.45
C ASP A 476 -32.85 24.56 6.26
N HIS A 477 -33.33 25.39 5.35
CA HIS A 477 -32.76 26.72 5.07
C HIS A 477 -32.91 27.71 6.24
N ALA A 478 -33.72 27.38 7.25
CA ALA A 478 -33.76 28.08 8.52
C ALA A 478 -32.46 27.89 9.32
N ASN A 479 -31.91 26.67 9.34
CA ASN A 479 -30.78 26.31 10.19
C ASN A 479 -29.44 26.29 9.44
N PHE A 480 -29.47 26.09 8.11
CA PHE A 480 -28.29 25.89 7.30
C PHE A 480 -28.32 26.80 6.07
N LEU A 481 -27.13 27.17 5.58
CA LEU A 481 -27.02 27.93 4.33
C LEU A 481 -27.54 27.12 3.13
N THR A 482 -28.05 27.82 2.13
CA THR A 482 -28.26 27.29 0.78
C THR A 482 -26.95 27.18 0.02
N ASN A 483 -26.97 26.47 -1.12
CA ASN A 483 -25.80 26.37 -2.00
C ASN A 483 -25.38 27.76 -2.51
N GLU A 484 -26.37 28.61 -2.80
CA GLU A 484 -26.21 30.01 -3.20
C GLU A 484 -25.59 30.85 -2.08
N GLU A 485 -26.21 30.85 -0.89
CA GLU A 485 -25.69 31.60 0.27
C GLU A 485 -24.27 31.15 0.66
N PHE A 486 -23.98 29.84 0.57
CA PHE A 486 -22.63 29.33 0.84
C PHE A 486 -21.61 29.84 -0.18
N ARG A 487 -21.98 29.88 -1.47
CA ARG A 487 -21.10 30.38 -2.54
C ARG A 487 -20.85 31.88 -2.42
N GLU A 488 -21.87 32.65 -2.04
CA GLU A 488 -21.75 34.09 -1.79
C GLU A 488 -20.91 34.38 -0.55
N THR A 489 -21.10 33.63 0.53
CA THR A 489 -20.36 33.80 1.80
C THR A 489 -18.90 33.35 1.67
N TYR A 490 -18.63 32.30 0.89
CA TYR A 490 -17.29 31.71 0.75
C TYR A 490 -16.86 31.53 -0.72
N PRO A 491 -16.67 32.62 -1.49
CA PRO A 491 -16.41 32.55 -2.93
C PRO A 491 -15.07 31.87 -3.30
N LYS A 492 -14.13 31.80 -2.34
CA LYS A 492 -12.82 31.13 -2.50
C LYS A 492 -12.85 29.63 -2.17
N LYS A 493 -13.92 29.12 -1.54
CA LYS A 493 -14.08 27.69 -1.25
C LYS A 493 -14.63 26.98 -2.50
N LYS A 494 -14.33 25.68 -2.61
CA LYS A 494 -14.95 24.86 -3.66
C LYS A 494 -16.47 24.81 -3.45
N PRO A 495 -17.27 24.80 -4.52
CA PRO A 495 -18.71 24.53 -4.42
C PRO A 495 -18.96 23.23 -3.68
N VAL A 496 -19.99 23.22 -2.84
CA VAL A 496 -20.40 22.08 -2.02
C VAL A 496 -21.91 21.93 -2.17
N ASP A 497 -22.39 20.68 -2.21
CA ASP A 497 -23.79 20.36 -2.00
C ASP A 497 -24.08 20.41 -0.49
N VAL A 498 -24.67 21.52 -0.05
CA VAL A 498 -24.88 21.79 1.38
C VAL A 498 -25.84 20.76 1.99
N GLN A 499 -26.92 20.41 1.29
CA GLN A 499 -27.87 19.42 1.77
C GLN A 499 -27.19 18.06 1.97
N ALA A 500 -26.41 17.58 0.99
CA ALA A 500 -25.69 16.32 1.13
C ALA A 500 -24.67 16.34 2.29
N VAL A 501 -24.07 17.49 2.57
CA VAL A 501 -23.13 17.64 3.70
C VAL A 501 -23.82 17.67 5.05
N VAL A 502 -25.01 18.27 5.14
CA VAL A 502 -25.84 18.32 6.36
C VAL A 502 -26.47 16.95 6.65
N GLU A 503 -27.05 16.32 5.64
CA GLU A 503 -27.76 15.05 5.77
C GLU A 503 -26.86 13.80 5.76
N ARG A 504 -25.55 14.00 5.94
CA ARG A 504 -24.58 12.90 6.03
C ARG A 504 -24.98 11.93 7.16
N PRO A 505 -25.20 10.63 6.88
CA PRO A 505 -25.59 9.67 7.89
C PRO A 505 -24.42 9.37 8.85
N ASN A 506 -24.73 9.29 10.14
CA ASN A 506 -23.83 8.88 11.20
C ASN A 506 -24.36 7.60 11.83
N LEU A 507 -23.46 6.66 12.11
CA LEU A 507 -23.84 5.43 12.81
C LEU A 507 -24.31 5.76 14.22
N TYR A 508 -25.54 5.37 14.55
CA TYR A 508 -26.12 5.56 15.86
C TYR A 508 -26.06 4.28 16.69
N ILE A 509 -26.71 3.22 16.21
CA ILE A 509 -26.74 1.91 16.87
C ILE A 509 -26.38 0.83 15.85
N PHE A 510 -25.53 -0.11 16.25
CA PHE A 510 -25.24 -1.31 15.48
C PHE A 510 -25.34 -2.52 16.39
N GLY A 511 -26.15 -3.52 16.06
CA GLY A 511 -26.33 -4.67 16.93
C GLY A 511 -26.87 -5.89 16.22
N GLN A 512 -26.76 -7.06 16.86
CA GLN A 512 -27.32 -8.28 16.31
C GLN A 512 -28.83 -8.33 16.53
N SER A 513 -29.61 -8.45 15.46
CA SER A 513 -31.06 -8.52 15.49
C SER A 513 -31.54 -9.38 14.33
N GLY A 514 -32.48 -10.29 14.57
CA GLY A 514 -33.32 -10.86 13.53
C GLY A 514 -34.37 -9.86 13.05
N SER A 515 -35.06 -10.23 11.97
CA SER A 515 -36.14 -9.43 11.38
C SER A 515 -37.40 -9.35 12.25
N LYS A 516 -37.53 -10.18 13.29
CA LYS A 516 -38.69 -10.19 14.18
C LYS A 516 -38.82 -8.88 14.96
N ASP A 517 -40.03 -8.33 15.02
CA ASP A 517 -40.35 -7.10 15.76
C ASP A 517 -39.84 -7.11 17.22
N THR A 518 -39.98 -8.24 17.91
CA THR A 518 -39.53 -8.41 19.30
C THR A 518 -38.02 -8.18 19.46
N GLU A 519 -37.23 -8.60 18.47
CA GLU A 519 -35.78 -8.43 18.48
C GLU A 519 -35.37 -7.00 18.11
N GLN A 520 -36.08 -6.36 17.19
CA GLN A 520 -35.82 -4.97 16.81
C GLN A 520 -36.19 -3.99 17.94
N VAL A 521 -37.32 -4.21 18.61
CA VAL A 521 -37.79 -3.37 19.73
C VAL A 521 -36.86 -3.44 20.94
N SER A 522 -35.99 -4.47 21.05
CA SER A 522 -35.00 -4.57 22.13
C SER A 522 -34.02 -3.37 22.20
N TYR A 523 -33.86 -2.62 21.12
CA TYR A 523 -33.04 -1.41 21.08
C TYR A 523 -33.81 -0.13 21.49
N THR A 524 -35.14 -0.19 21.62
CA THR A 524 -35.99 0.96 21.94
C THR A 524 -35.67 1.62 23.28
N PRO A 525 -35.51 0.89 24.41
CA PRO A 525 -35.26 1.52 25.71
C PRO A 525 -34.04 2.45 25.68
N THR A 526 -32.98 2.01 25.02
CA THR A 526 -31.74 2.77 24.87
C THR A 526 -31.93 4.03 24.00
N ARG A 527 -32.79 3.99 22.99
CA ARG A 527 -33.14 5.18 22.19
C ARG A 527 -33.97 6.17 23.00
N THR A 528 -34.93 5.67 23.78
CA THR A 528 -35.76 6.49 24.66
C THR A 528 -34.92 7.19 25.72
N GLU A 529 -33.91 6.52 26.29
CA GLU A 529 -32.95 7.10 27.22
C GLU A 529 -32.19 8.29 26.60
N ASP A 530 -31.64 8.14 25.39
CA ASP A 530 -30.94 9.24 24.70
C ASP A 530 -31.88 10.42 24.42
N LEU A 531 -33.11 10.14 23.99
CA LEU A 531 -34.11 11.18 23.77
C LEU A 531 -34.48 11.90 25.06
N GLN A 532 -34.56 11.19 26.19
CA GLN A 532 -34.79 11.81 27.50
C GLN A 532 -33.60 12.67 27.94
N GLU A 533 -32.37 12.23 27.67
CA GLU A 533 -31.17 13.01 27.98
C GLU A 533 -31.12 14.31 27.16
N LEU A 534 -31.45 14.25 25.88
CA LEU A 534 -31.56 15.43 25.01
C LEU A 534 -32.70 16.38 25.42
N ARG A 535 -33.76 15.83 26.02
CA ARG A 535 -34.96 16.56 26.47
C ARG A 535 -34.91 17.02 27.94
N LYS A 536 -33.73 17.03 28.58
CA LYS A 536 -33.58 17.65 29.91
C LYS A 536 -33.81 19.17 29.93
N GLU A 537 -34.10 19.77 28.78
CA GLU A 537 -34.95 20.96 28.68
C GLU A 537 -36.35 20.53 28.18
N SER A 538 -37.32 20.46 29.11
CA SER A 538 -38.77 20.25 28.91
C SER A 538 -39.27 18.86 28.47
N LEU A 539 -39.93 18.14 29.39
CA LEU A 539 -41.02 17.21 29.04
C LEU A 539 -42.18 17.19 30.04
N LYS A 540 -43.40 17.17 29.48
CA LYS A 540 -44.67 16.76 30.12
C LYS A 540 -44.77 15.22 30.15
N THR A 541 -45.61 14.70 31.04
CA THR A 541 -45.71 13.27 31.43
C THR A 541 -46.35 12.34 30.39
N LYS A 542 -45.88 11.09 30.38
CA LYS A 542 -46.28 9.97 29.50
C LYS A 542 -47.78 9.75 29.37
N ALA A 543 -48.55 9.88 30.46
CA ALA A 543 -49.99 9.64 30.46
C ALA A 543 -50.73 10.60 29.51
N ARG A 544 -50.34 11.87 29.48
CA ARG A 544 -50.95 12.89 28.65
C ARG A 544 -50.68 12.68 27.15
N LEU A 545 -49.46 12.25 26.81
CA LEU A 545 -49.09 11.93 25.42
C LEU A 545 -49.86 10.71 24.89
N GLN A 546 -50.21 9.77 25.75
CA GLN A 546 -50.87 8.53 25.36
C GLN A 546 -52.36 8.75 25.09
N GLU A 547 -52.98 9.66 25.85
CA GLU A 547 -54.37 10.09 25.65
C GLU A 547 -54.50 10.94 24.37
N GLU A 548 -53.61 11.91 24.17
CA GLU A 548 -53.57 12.74 22.95
C GLU A 548 -53.28 11.88 21.70
N MET A 549 -52.37 10.92 21.75
CA MET A 549 -52.09 10.01 20.62
C MET A 549 -53.27 9.08 20.27
N SER A 550 -54.05 8.66 21.26
CA SER A 550 -55.19 7.78 21.04
C SER A 550 -56.36 8.51 20.39
N ASP A 551 -56.54 9.79 20.72
CA ASP A 551 -57.49 10.69 20.06
C ASP A 551 -57.06 11.05 18.64
N LEU A 552 -55.77 11.35 18.42
CA LEU A 552 -55.23 11.81 17.13
C LEU A 552 -55.13 10.72 16.06
N LEU A 553 -54.90 9.46 16.43
CA LEU A 553 -54.55 8.41 15.46
C LEU A 553 -55.69 7.45 15.12
N HIS A 554 -56.87 7.61 15.74
CA HIS A 554 -58.09 6.81 15.51
C HIS A 554 -57.86 5.31 15.17
N GLY A 555 -56.89 4.66 15.83
CA GLY A 555 -56.63 3.23 15.67
C GLY A 555 -55.80 2.77 14.45
N ILE A 556 -55.08 3.63 13.73
CA ILE A 556 -54.22 3.19 12.61
C ILE A 556 -52.82 2.74 13.10
N SER A 557 -52.43 1.51 12.74
CA SER A 557 -51.30 0.77 13.32
C SER A 557 -49.90 1.07 12.76
N ARG A 558 -49.69 1.91 11.74
CA ARG A 558 -48.33 2.39 11.31
C ARG A 558 -48.41 3.32 10.07
N PRO A 559 -48.03 4.60 10.18
CA PRO A 559 -47.55 5.39 9.04
C PRO A 559 -46.01 5.51 9.06
N PRO A 560 -45.35 5.80 7.92
CA PRO A 560 -43.92 6.10 7.87
C PRO A 560 -43.61 7.29 8.79
N ALA A 561 -42.56 7.18 9.59
CA ALA A 561 -42.27 8.14 10.66
C ALA A 561 -41.73 9.48 10.13
N LEU A 562 -42.59 10.29 9.53
CA LEU A 562 -42.48 11.74 9.61
C LEU A 562 -43.17 12.17 10.90
N LEU A 563 -42.40 12.55 11.91
CA LEU A 563 -42.93 13.10 13.16
C LEU A 563 -43.43 14.52 12.90
N LEU A 564 -44.69 14.66 12.54
CA LEU A 564 -45.37 15.95 12.41
C LEU A 564 -45.99 16.35 13.76
N HIS A 565 -45.72 17.56 14.23
CA HIS A 565 -46.29 18.11 15.46
C HIS A 565 -47.82 18.33 15.39
N TYR A 566 -48.37 18.42 14.18
CA TYR A 566 -49.80 18.65 13.92
C TYR A 566 -50.20 17.85 12.67
N PRO A 567 -50.61 16.57 12.82
CA PRO A 567 -50.86 15.66 11.69
C PRO A 567 -52.10 16.05 10.86
N GLU A 568 -52.95 16.93 11.39
CA GLU A 568 -54.12 17.51 10.72
C GLU A 568 -53.75 18.57 9.66
N LYS A 569 -52.52 19.10 9.71
CA LYS A 569 -52.05 20.16 8.81
C LYS A 569 -51.72 19.57 7.44
N SER A 570 -52.10 20.28 6.39
CA SER A 570 -51.70 19.92 5.03
C SER A 570 -50.17 19.91 4.88
N LEU A 571 -49.63 19.14 3.94
CA LEU A 571 -48.18 19.07 3.67
C LEU A 571 -47.55 20.46 3.42
N THR A 572 -48.34 21.37 2.85
CA THR A 572 -48.01 22.79 2.65
C THR A 572 -47.89 23.55 3.97
N GLU A 573 -48.80 23.32 4.92
CA GLU A 573 -48.79 23.92 6.26
C GLU A 573 -47.75 23.29 7.19
N SER A 574 -47.28 22.08 6.89
CA SER A 574 -46.17 21.40 7.56
C SER A 574 -44.79 21.73 6.97
N ASN A 575 -44.72 22.66 6.01
CA ASN A 575 -43.48 23.12 5.35
C ASN A 575 -42.66 22.00 4.67
N ILE A 576 -43.32 20.90 4.28
CA ILE A 576 -42.73 19.75 3.59
C ILE A 576 -43.37 19.53 2.20
N SER A 577 -44.01 20.55 1.63
CA SER A 577 -44.63 20.48 0.31
C SER A 577 -43.64 20.19 -0.81
N CYS A 578 -42.36 20.53 -0.61
CA CYS A 578 -41.25 20.22 -1.52
C CYS A 578 -40.49 18.95 -1.11
N TYR A 579 -40.95 18.22 -0.08
CA TYR A 579 -40.29 17.00 0.39
C TYR A 579 -40.50 15.90 -0.64
N GLU A 580 -39.48 15.69 -1.45
CA GLU A 580 -39.40 14.54 -2.33
C GLU A 580 -39.32 13.28 -1.46
N VAL A 581 -40.33 12.43 -1.57
CA VAL A 581 -40.31 11.10 -0.96
C VAL A 581 -39.08 10.39 -1.51
N LEU A 582 -38.06 10.20 -0.66
CA LEU A 582 -36.89 9.40 -0.99
C LEU A 582 -37.36 8.09 -1.62
N PRO A 583 -36.67 7.60 -2.67
CA PRO A 583 -37.03 6.35 -3.30
C PRO A 583 -37.18 5.29 -2.20
N CYS A 584 -38.39 4.74 -2.05
CA CYS A 584 -38.55 3.43 -1.46
C CYS A 584 -37.54 2.48 -2.13
N GLU A 585 -37.14 1.40 -1.50
CA GLU A 585 -36.48 0.31 -2.21
C GLU A 585 -37.58 -0.59 -2.80
N PRO A 586 -38.17 -0.27 -3.98
CA PRO A 586 -39.27 -1.06 -4.51
C PRO A 586 -38.92 -2.52 -4.76
N LEU A 587 -37.62 -2.86 -4.72
CA LEU A 587 -37.17 -4.24 -4.75
C LEU A 587 -37.70 -5.06 -3.56
N HIS A 588 -37.68 -4.52 -2.34
CA HIS A 588 -38.05 -5.29 -1.14
C HIS A 588 -39.57 -5.36 -0.95
N ASP A 589 -40.28 -4.25 -1.16
CA ASP A 589 -41.74 -4.21 -0.93
C ASP A 589 -42.54 -4.91 -2.02
N ILE A 590 -42.13 -4.81 -3.29
CA ILE A 590 -42.86 -5.41 -4.42
C ILE A 590 -42.54 -6.90 -4.57
N SER A 591 -41.32 -7.34 -4.26
CA SER A 591 -40.95 -8.76 -4.43
C SER A 591 -41.79 -9.69 -3.57
N ASN A 592 -42.14 -9.28 -2.35
CA ASN A 592 -43.04 -10.03 -1.46
C ASN A 592 -44.48 -10.06 -1.99
N VAL A 593 -45.00 -8.92 -2.49
CA VAL A 593 -46.33 -8.86 -3.12
C VAL A 593 -46.41 -9.78 -4.33
N VAL A 594 -45.38 -9.77 -5.18
CA VAL A 594 -45.29 -10.66 -6.35
C VAL A 594 -45.21 -12.13 -5.91
N GLN A 595 -44.46 -12.47 -4.86
CA GLN A 595 -44.43 -13.83 -4.29
C GLN A 595 -45.80 -14.30 -3.80
N ASN A 596 -46.54 -13.45 -3.08
CA ASN A 596 -47.89 -13.78 -2.64
C ASN A 596 -48.81 -14.01 -3.84
N ILE A 597 -48.74 -13.17 -4.87
CA ILE A 597 -49.54 -13.36 -6.10
C ILE A 597 -49.20 -14.68 -6.79
N ILE A 598 -47.93 -15.09 -6.85
CA ILE A 598 -47.53 -16.37 -7.44
C ILE A 598 -48.19 -17.55 -6.71
N GLN A 599 -48.28 -17.48 -5.38
CA GLN A 599 -48.82 -18.57 -4.55
C GLN A 599 -50.35 -18.56 -4.50
N GLU A 600 -50.96 -17.38 -4.39
CA GLU A 600 -52.38 -17.24 -4.10
C GLU A 600 -53.24 -17.16 -5.35
N LEU A 601 -52.78 -16.50 -6.42
CA LEU A 601 -53.60 -16.22 -7.61
C LEU A 601 -54.23 -17.46 -8.25
N PRO A 602 -53.54 -18.61 -8.41
CA PRO A 602 -54.16 -19.82 -8.97
C PRO A 602 -55.34 -20.35 -8.13
N HIS A 603 -55.36 -20.07 -6.83
CA HIS A 603 -56.42 -20.50 -5.91
C HIS A 603 -57.68 -19.61 -6.00
N HIS A 604 -57.57 -18.42 -6.58
CA HIS A 604 -58.69 -17.50 -6.78
C HIS A 604 -59.43 -17.73 -8.11
N VAL A 605 -58.97 -18.65 -8.94
CA VAL A 605 -59.61 -19.00 -10.21
C VAL A 605 -60.48 -20.24 -10.04
N LYS A 606 -61.79 -20.09 -10.27
CA LYS A 606 -62.80 -21.15 -10.07
C LYS A 606 -62.69 -22.31 -11.07
N GLN A 607 -62.19 -22.06 -12.27
CA GLN A 607 -62.06 -23.07 -13.32
C GLN A 607 -60.73 -23.84 -13.19
N ASN A 608 -60.81 -25.16 -12.97
CA ASN A 608 -59.64 -26.02 -12.80
C ASN A 608 -58.71 -26.05 -14.03
N SER A 609 -59.25 -25.92 -15.25
CA SER A 609 -58.43 -25.85 -16.47
C SER A 609 -57.57 -24.58 -16.50
N THR A 610 -58.17 -23.44 -16.15
CA THR A 610 -57.51 -22.13 -16.10
C THR A 610 -56.51 -22.05 -14.94
N LYS A 611 -56.83 -22.70 -13.81
CA LYS A 611 -55.89 -22.88 -12.69
C LYS A 611 -54.63 -23.63 -13.12
N LEU A 612 -54.76 -24.75 -13.83
CA LEU A 612 -53.61 -25.52 -14.34
C LEU A 612 -52.80 -24.72 -15.38
N GLU A 613 -53.47 -23.88 -16.17
CA GLU A 613 -52.82 -22.96 -17.12
C GLU A 613 -51.96 -21.92 -16.39
N LEU A 614 -52.49 -21.34 -15.30
CA LEU A 614 -51.78 -20.40 -14.42
C LEU A 614 -50.62 -21.04 -13.68
N GLU A 615 -50.79 -22.22 -13.08
CA GLU A 615 -49.71 -22.94 -12.40
C GLU A 615 -48.56 -23.27 -13.35
N LYS A 616 -48.87 -23.71 -14.57
CA LYS A 616 -47.87 -23.93 -15.62
C LYS A 616 -47.17 -22.63 -16.01
N PHE A 617 -47.90 -21.54 -16.15
CA PHE A 617 -47.32 -20.23 -16.45
C PHE A 617 -46.36 -19.77 -15.35
N CYS A 618 -46.75 -19.88 -14.07
CA CYS A 618 -45.93 -19.53 -12.92
C CYS A 618 -44.63 -20.33 -12.90
N ASN A 619 -44.74 -21.66 -13.00
CA ASN A 619 -43.60 -22.57 -13.00
C ASN A 619 -42.64 -22.32 -14.18
N ASN A 620 -43.18 -22.11 -15.39
CA ASN A 620 -42.36 -21.85 -16.58
C ASN A 620 -41.69 -20.46 -16.56
N THR A 621 -42.31 -19.47 -15.92
CA THR A 621 -41.80 -18.09 -15.94
C THR A 621 -40.72 -17.86 -14.88
N ILE A 622 -40.81 -18.53 -13.73
CA ILE A 622 -39.88 -18.38 -12.61
C ILE A 622 -38.81 -19.48 -12.60
N GLY A 623 -39.17 -20.70 -13.02
CA GLY A 623 -38.33 -21.90 -12.95
C GLY A 623 -38.08 -22.38 -11.52
N ASP A 624 -37.08 -23.25 -11.33
CA ASP A 624 -36.68 -23.84 -10.03
C ASP A 624 -35.82 -22.89 -9.17
N LYS A 625 -36.09 -21.58 -9.22
CA LYS A 625 -35.29 -20.60 -8.47
C LYS A 625 -35.72 -20.60 -7.00
N ASN A 626 -34.79 -20.98 -6.12
CA ASN A 626 -34.98 -20.91 -4.66
C ASN A 626 -35.17 -19.47 -4.11
N GLN A 627 -34.81 -18.44 -4.87
CA GLN A 627 -34.99 -17.03 -4.49
C GLN A 627 -35.28 -16.18 -5.74
N ILE A 628 -36.38 -15.42 -5.71
CA ILE A 628 -36.78 -14.49 -6.78
C ILE A 628 -36.13 -13.13 -6.52
N LYS A 629 -35.29 -12.64 -7.44
CA LYS A 629 -34.71 -11.29 -7.34
C LYS A 629 -35.73 -10.24 -7.80
N GLY A 630 -35.57 -8.98 -7.39
CA GLY A 630 -36.50 -7.92 -7.80
C GLY A 630 -36.62 -7.71 -9.32
N SER A 631 -35.55 -7.94 -10.07
CA SER A 631 -35.60 -7.95 -11.54
C SER A 631 -36.43 -9.11 -12.11
N ASP A 632 -36.39 -10.28 -11.46
CA ASP A 632 -37.20 -11.44 -11.83
C ASP A 632 -38.68 -11.17 -11.51
N ALA A 633 -38.97 -10.59 -10.33
CA ALA A 633 -40.32 -10.21 -9.91
C ALA A 633 -40.97 -9.19 -10.86
N ARG A 634 -40.20 -8.19 -11.32
CA ARG A 634 -40.68 -7.21 -12.31
C ARG A 634 -41.01 -7.86 -13.65
N LEU A 635 -40.12 -8.71 -14.15
CA LEU A 635 -40.34 -9.39 -15.43
C LEU A 635 -41.54 -10.34 -15.34
N TYR A 636 -41.70 -11.02 -14.20
CA TYR A 636 -42.85 -11.86 -13.93
C TYR A 636 -44.16 -11.06 -13.95
N ALA A 637 -44.25 -9.94 -13.21
CA ALA A 637 -45.47 -9.13 -13.16
C ALA A 637 -45.90 -8.62 -14.55
N ILE A 638 -44.95 -8.19 -15.39
CA ILE A 638 -45.23 -7.75 -16.77
C ILE A 638 -45.74 -8.91 -17.64
N LYS A 639 -45.12 -10.09 -17.52
CA LYS A 639 -45.56 -11.28 -18.27
C LYS A 639 -46.93 -11.76 -17.78
N LEU A 640 -47.17 -11.71 -16.48
CA LEU A 640 -48.43 -12.11 -15.87
C LEU A 640 -49.58 -11.20 -16.33
N SER A 641 -49.37 -9.88 -16.36
CA SER A 641 -50.36 -8.92 -16.91
C SER A 641 -50.80 -9.30 -18.32
N LYS A 642 -49.85 -9.50 -19.25
CA LYS A 642 -50.16 -9.93 -20.63
C LYS A 642 -50.89 -11.28 -20.70
N PHE A 643 -50.51 -12.21 -19.83
CA PHE A 643 -51.13 -13.53 -19.79
C PHE A 643 -52.57 -13.45 -19.25
N ILE A 644 -52.81 -12.69 -18.19
CA ILE A 644 -54.13 -12.46 -17.61
C ILE A 644 -55.04 -11.68 -18.56
N GLU A 645 -54.51 -10.71 -19.31
CA GLU A 645 -55.27 -10.00 -20.36
C GLU A 645 -55.81 -10.97 -21.42
N ASN A 646 -54.99 -11.92 -21.89
CA ASN A 646 -55.46 -12.95 -22.83
C ASN A 646 -56.53 -13.86 -22.21
N LEU A 647 -56.34 -14.28 -20.96
CA LEU A 647 -57.34 -15.09 -20.25
C LEU A 647 -58.64 -14.32 -19.97
N GLN A 648 -58.56 -13.00 -19.79
CA GLN A 648 -59.74 -12.14 -19.66
C GLN A 648 -60.47 -12.00 -20.99
N LEU A 649 -59.76 -11.79 -22.11
CA LEU A 649 -60.34 -11.74 -23.45
C LEU A 649 -61.04 -13.06 -23.81
N ASP A 650 -60.48 -14.19 -23.37
CA ASP A 650 -61.09 -15.52 -23.49
C ASP A 650 -62.27 -15.76 -22.52
N GLY A 651 -62.59 -14.80 -21.64
CA GLY A 651 -63.66 -14.93 -20.64
C GLY A 651 -63.36 -15.92 -19.50
N LYS A 652 -62.10 -16.32 -19.33
CA LYS A 652 -61.68 -17.33 -18.33
C LYS A 652 -61.36 -16.74 -16.95
N ILE A 653 -61.14 -15.42 -16.86
CA ILE A 653 -60.78 -14.70 -15.62
C ILE A 653 -61.60 -13.40 -15.51
N SER A 654 -61.92 -12.98 -14.27
CA SER A 654 -62.69 -11.75 -14.01
C SER A 654 -61.89 -10.48 -14.33
N SER A 655 -62.62 -9.39 -14.61
CA SER A 655 -62.04 -8.06 -14.77
C SER A 655 -61.22 -7.60 -13.56
N ASP A 656 -61.64 -7.99 -12.37
CA ASP A 656 -61.06 -7.53 -11.11
C ASP A 656 -59.64 -8.09 -10.92
N ILE A 657 -59.42 -9.34 -11.32
CA ILE A 657 -58.08 -9.96 -11.29
C ILE A 657 -57.18 -9.27 -12.31
N SER A 658 -57.69 -8.95 -13.50
CA SER A 658 -56.92 -8.21 -14.52
C SER A 658 -56.56 -6.80 -14.05
N GLN A 659 -57.51 -6.09 -13.44
CA GLN A 659 -57.27 -4.77 -12.84
C GLN A 659 -56.21 -4.82 -11.73
N LEU A 660 -56.29 -5.79 -10.82
CA LEU A 660 -55.30 -5.98 -9.75
C LEU A 660 -53.88 -6.14 -10.31
N ILE A 661 -53.70 -7.00 -11.31
CA ILE A 661 -52.39 -7.26 -11.90
C ILE A 661 -51.88 -6.04 -12.69
N ASN A 662 -52.76 -5.34 -13.40
CA ASN A 662 -52.40 -4.13 -14.13
C ASN A 662 -52.02 -2.98 -13.18
N SER A 663 -52.73 -2.79 -12.07
CA SER A 663 -52.36 -1.84 -11.02
C SER A 663 -51.00 -2.15 -10.40
N LEU A 664 -50.67 -3.44 -10.20
CA LEU A 664 -49.34 -3.83 -9.73
C LEU A 664 -48.24 -3.44 -10.75
N VAL A 665 -48.47 -3.66 -12.03
CA VAL A 665 -47.51 -3.26 -13.08
C VAL A 665 -47.35 -1.75 -13.13
N GLU A 666 -48.42 -0.97 -12.94
CA GLU A 666 -48.35 0.49 -12.83
C GLU A 666 -47.54 0.95 -11.62
N ILE A 667 -47.77 0.36 -10.44
CA ILE A 667 -47.01 0.64 -9.20
C ILE A 667 -45.52 0.33 -9.41
N ILE A 668 -45.20 -0.82 -10.01
CA ILE A 668 -43.83 -1.19 -10.38
C ILE A 668 -43.24 -0.14 -11.33
N ASN A 669 -43.99 0.26 -12.35
CA ASN A 669 -43.48 1.23 -13.32
C ASN A 669 -43.18 2.59 -12.68
N ILE A 670 -44.04 3.06 -11.77
CA ILE A 670 -43.85 4.31 -11.02
C ILE A 670 -42.60 4.21 -10.15
N ALA A 671 -42.45 3.11 -9.39
CA ALA A 671 -41.37 2.98 -8.44
C ALA A 671 -39.98 2.86 -9.10
N TYR A 672 -39.91 2.33 -10.31
CA TYR A 672 -38.67 2.24 -11.11
C TYR A 672 -38.50 3.37 -12.14
N SER A 673 -39.44 4.31 -12.24
CA SER A 673 -39.31 5.49 -13.11
C SER A 673 -38.33 6.51 -12.52
N SER A 674 -37.60 7.21 -13.39
CA SER A 674 -36.72 8.33 -12.97
C SER A 674 -37.56 9.50 -12.45
N VAL A 675 -36.95 10.36 -11.63
CA VAL A 675 -37.61 11.50 -10.97
C VAL A 675 -38.32 12.40 -11.99
N GLU A 676 -37.71 12.62 -13.16
CA GLU A 676 -38.26 13.47 -14.21
C GLU A 676 -39.49 12.87 -14.92
N ARG A 677 -39.74 11.58 -14.73
CA ARG A 677 -40.86 10.84 -15.35
C ARG A 677 -42.03 10.57 -14.41
N ARG A 678 -41.90 10.90 -13.12
CA ARG A 678 -42.96 10.76 -12.12
C ARG A 678 -43.78 12.05 -12.07
N THR A 679 -45.10 11.90 -12.09
CA THR A 679 -46.04 13.03 -11.98
C THR A 679 -46.98 12.82 -10.80
N PRO A 680 -47.49 13.88 -10.17
CA PRO A 680 -48.52 13.77 -9.13
C PRO A 680 -49.71 12.92 -9.60
N ARG A 681 -50.11 13.06 -10.87
CA ARG A 681 -51.18 12.25 -11.48
C ARG A 681 -50.88 10.75 -11.53
N GLN A 682 -49.62 10.33 -11.62
CA GLN A 682 -49.24 8.91 -11.57
C GLN A 682 -49.18 8.39 -10.14
N ILE A 683 -48.76 9.22 -9.18
CA ILE A 683 -48.63 8.85 -7.77
C ILE A 683 -50.01 8.72 -7.09
N PHE A 684 -50.95 9.61 -7.44
CA PHE A 684 -52.30 9.66 -6.86
C PHE A 684 -53.35 8.86 -7.65
N LYS A 685 -52.95 7.96 -8.57
CA LYS A 685 -53.87 7.14 -9.39
C LYS A 685 -54.07 5.71 -8.90
N VAL A 686 -53.51 5.36 -7.74
CA VAL A 686 -53.86 4.13 -7.06
C VAL A 686 -55.14 4.42 -6.28
N VAL A 687 -56.22 3.78 -6.73
CA VAL A 687 -57.64 3.97 -6.34
C VAL A 687 -57.86 4.35 -4.89
#